data_AF-A0A553HWF3-F1
#
_entry.id   AF-A0A553HWF3-F1
#
_cell.length_a   1.000
_cell.length_b   1.000
_cell.length_c   1.000
_cell.angle_alpha   90.00
_cell.angle_beta   90.00
_cell.angle_gamma   90.00
#
_symmetry.space_group_name_H-M   'P 1'
#
loop_
_entity.id
_entity.type
_entity.pdbx_description
1 polymer ?
#
loop_
_entity_poly.entity_id
_entity_poly.type
_entity_poly.pdbx_seq_one_letter_code
_entity_poly.pdbx_strand_id
1 'polypeptide(L)'
;MASAFIVPDPKSPDLHLSQPTPEECTKIWSNTAASWKDSLTIPLYVAEAQYLTTVPLAKDGCMSTWILVDRNMPPNQRQIFCSCETFRKRSLTSDERGNVEEGLVHGVASVFCPSEYRGRGYGTRHMKELAKVLRGWQSEYGQSIGSVLYSDIGKEYYARVGWLPNPTNGHFVFPSIAMENPALAQLISESELEALCRRDEAMIRKAMATPSTIRKRVVILPDLDHMIWHIRKEDFAISHIFGGKAEAKGAIAGSLGKQVWVVWARRYYRHPNEEGEDGGNVLYILRLVVEGDDTANRPHDGQLPPVTDAYVDQAAALKAVLQAAQAEAAKWRLDHVQLWEPSPLVQSLLKKTGLDAVRVERQAHSIASVLWFTENGDSVDEAPTWVNNERHLNCVSELDRGDQVDQGYDAFKASETPFQATRFLSLVHELKLRSFLVYGQMIMATSTQRIGVNTLAGGSQTSLALVFKPFNLPLSNQRQLGAPHPEGTTIPLALQPFHPGGDDINLDDVIEAIKRLQSQNKLLTKQLALHGALLFRGLPIHNANDFSKFAHAFGFKPHEIIGIVVNRPVLAPNVSPASEAPKEVLIHSHNESPQVPHAPEYVFFYGHKVASRGGETPMSSSLELFHRARDEMPEFIAELAEKGLLSRVTYKKERQYSGGSTLKEAFGKEIVDGDDLATRRFKIEAQIARYGRGAHTSWEWLDNDEGIVVTHRLPAIRTQPGTNLPTLFTGLAALYRDPTVDNNPTSAARKKVTQQLYGDGTPIPEEYLKRLVAITNEIRVLHRWEQGDVLVYDNIIAQHGRQPWEGEQTDRVVMASLFDGDEVPGAYGEADWAQVVQAIEG
;
A
#
# COMPACT_ATOMS: atom_id res chain seq x y z
N MET A 1 5.09 -53.34 3.84
CA MET A 1 6.18 -52.92 4.75
C MET A 1 6.51 -51.48 4.41
N ALA A 2 6.08 -50.53 5.24
CA ALA A 2 6.45 -49.13 5.06
C ALA A 2 7.94 -48.98 5.38
N SER A 3 8.72 -48.49 4.42
CA SER A 3 10.11 -48.08 4.66
C SER A 3 10.12 -47.07 5.80
N ALA A 4 10.76 -47.41 6.92
CA ALA A 4 11.03 -46.46 7.98
C ALA A 4 11.97 -45.40 7.41
N PHE A 5 11.47 -44.19 7.14
CA PHE A 5 12.30 -43.04 6.82
C PHE A 5 13.28 -42.86 7.98
N ILE A 6 14.56 -43.17 7.73
CA ILE A 6 15.64 -42.95 8.68
C ILE A 6 15.81 -41.44 8.79
N VAL A 7 15.35 -40.88 9.92
CA VAL A 7 15.49 -39.44 10.20
C VAL A 7 16.93 -39.20 10.69
N PRO A 8 17.70 -38.26 10.11
CA PRO A 8 19.11 -38.05 10.45
C PRO A 8 19.30 -37.55 11.88
N ASP A 9 20.35 -37.97 12.59
CA ASP A 9 20.66 -37.46 13.94
C ASP A 9 20.72 -35.91 13.94
N PRO A 10 20.11 -35.20 14.92
CA PRO A 10 20.17 -33.72 15.03
C PRO A 10 21.60 -33.15 15.07
N LYS A 11 22.60 -33.96 15.44
CA LYS A 11 24.02 -33.62 15.43
C LYS A 11 24.71 -33.93 14.11
N SER A 12 24.00 -34.48 13.11
CA SER A 12 24.55 -34.77 11.80
C SER A 12 25.17 -33.51 11.17
N PRO A 13 26.36 -33.62 10.55
CA PRO A 13 26.97 -32.51 9.82
C PRO A 13 26.20 -32.16 8.54
N ASP A 14 25.34 -33.06 8.05
CA ASP A 14 24.56 -32.85 6.82
C ASP A 14 23.39 -31.89 7.02
N LEU A 15 22.91 -31.73 8.26
CA LEU A 15 21.88 -30.76 8.60
C LEU A 15 22.46 -29.33 8.56
N HIS A 16 21.77 -28.43 7.88
CA HIS A 16 22.16 -27.03 7.76
C HIS A 16 20.94 -26.10 7.66
N LEU A 17 21.19 -24.80 7.87
CA LEU A 17 20.20 -23.78 7.56
C LEU A 17 20.21 -23.45 6.07
N SER A 18 19.01 -23.38 5.50
CA SER A 18 18.78 -22.97 4.12
C SER A 18 17.62 -21.98 4.06
N GLN A 19 17.48 -21.30 2.92
CA GLN A 19 16.29 -20.53 2.59
C GLN A 19 15.29 -21.44 1.85
N PRO A 20 13.99 -21.40 2.20
CA PRO A 20 12.97 -22.18 1.53
C PRO A 20 12.64 -21.65 0.12
N THR A 21 12.10 -22.51 -0.72
CA THR A 21 11.40 -22.14 -1.96
C THR A 21 10.00 -21.56 -1.63
N PRO A 22 9.31 -20.93 -2.60
CA PRO A 22 7.92 -20.51 -2.43
C PRO A 22 6.95 -21.66 -2.06
N GLU A 23 7.14 -22.86 -2.60
CA GLU A 23 6.33 -24.02 -2.25
C GLU A 23 6.62 -24.52 -0.84
N GLU A 24 7.90 -24.50 -0.42
CA GLU A 24 8.31 -24.81 0.95
C GLU A 24 7.73 -23.78 1.94
N CYS A 25 7.69 -22.48 1.62
CA CYS A 25 7.01 -21.46 2.43
C CYS A 25 5.53 -21.78 2.62
N THR A 26 4.82 -22.14 1.54
CA THR A 26 3.41 -22.52 1.61
C THR A 26 3.18 -23.71 2.54
N LYS A 27 4.09 -24.70 2.50
CA LYS A 27 4.08 -25.86 3.40
C LYS A 27 4.34 -25.46 4.86
N ILE A 28 5.29 -24.55 5.10
CA ILE A 28 5.60 -24.02 6.44
C ILE A 28 4.36 -23.35 7.03
N TRP A 29 3.72 -22.43 6.29
CA TRP A 29 2.52 -21.74 6.76
C TRP A 29 1.35 -22.72 6.98
N SER A 30 1.18 -23.71 6.11
CA SER A 30 0.16 -24.74 6.32
C SER A 30 0.39 -25.53 7.61
N ASN A 31 1.65 -25.86 7.92
CA ASN A 31 2.02 -26.62 9.12
C ASN A 31 1.89 -25.80 10.41
N THR A 32 2.16 -24.49 10.36
CA THR A 32 2.08 -23.61 11.53
C THR A 32 0.66 -23.15 11.85
N ALA A 33 -0.27 -23.31 10.90
CA ALA A 33 -1.67 -22.89 11.06
C ALA A 33 -2.36 -23.50 12.29
N ALA A 34 -2.01 -24.73 12.68
CA ALA A 34 -2.58 -25.37 13.87
C ALA A 34 -2.31 -24.59 15.17
N SER A 35 -1.19 -23.86 15.21
CA SER A 35 -0.80 -23.05 16.37
C SER A 35 -1.21 -21.58 16.22
N TRP A 36 -1.14 -21.01 15.01
CA TRP A 36 -1.17 -19.54 14.82
C TRP A 36 -2.19 -19.00 13.85
N LYS A 37 -3.11 -19.82 13.34
CA LYS A 37 -4.18 -19.33 12.47
C LYS A 37 -5.13 -18.34 13.16
N ASP A 38 -5.08 -18.25 14.48
CA ASP A 38 -6.01 -17.46 15.27
C ASP A 38 -7.48 -17.81 14.89
N SER A 39 -8.32 -16.78 14.71
CA SER A 39 -9.70 -16.89 14.22
C SER A 39 -9.86 -17.21 12.73
N LEU A 40 -8.77 -17.28 11.95
CA LEU A 40 -8.83 -17.54 10.52
C LEU A 40 -8.98 -19.05 10.21
N THR A 41 -9.46 -19.33 9.00
CA THR A 41 -9.35 -20.67 8.40
C THR A 41 -7.91 -20.90 7.93
N ILE A 42 -7.49 -22.16 7.78
CA ILE A 42 -6.13 -22.48 7.31
C ILE A 42 -5.82 -21.80 5.96
N PRO A 43 -6.69 -21.84 4.93
CA PRO A 43 -6.42 -21.14 3.67
C PRO A 43 -6.26 -19.63 3.84
N LEU A 44 -7.05 -19.00 4.72
CA LEU A 44 -6.94 -17.57 4.99
C LEU A 44 -5.66 -17.22 5.75
N TYR A 45 -5.23 -18.06 6.70
CA TYR A 45 -3.96 -17.87 7.40
C TYR A 45 -2.76 -17.99 6.44
N VAL A 46 -2.77 -18.96 5.51
CA VAL A 46 -1.72 -19.08 4.50
C VAL A 46 -1.71 -17.84 3.57
N ALA A 47 -2.88 -17.36 3.17
CA ALA A 47 -3.01 -16.14 2.38
C ALA A 47 -2.55 -14.89 3.14
N GLU A 48 -2.85 -14.79 4.45
CA GLU A 48 -2.35 -13.73 5.33
C GLU A 48 -0.83 -13.76 5.40
N ALA A 49 -0.23 -14.91 5.68
CA ALA A 49 1.22 -15.07 5.77
C ALA A 49 1.91 -14.66 4.47
N GLN A 50 1.37 -15.10 3.32
CA GLN A 50 1.86 -14.68 2.01
C GLN A 50 1.72 -13.17 1.81
N TYR A 51 0.57 -12.59 2.15
CA TYR A 51 0.32 -11.15 2.05
C TYR A 51 1.30 -10.34 2.91
N LEU A 52 1.56 -10.76 4.15
CA LEU A 52 2.47 -10.08 5.07
C LEU A 52 3.91 -10.02 4.56
N THR A 53 4.33 -10.96 3.70
CA THR A 53 5.65 -10.89 3.03
C THR A 53 5.80 -9.69 2.09
N THR A 54 4.68 -9.07 1.68
CA THR A 54 4.66 -7.91 0.76
C THR A 54 4.64 -6.56 1.50
N VAL A 55 4.48 -6.58 2.83
CA VAL A 55 4.38 -5.39 3.68
C VAL A 55 5.78 -4.81 3.94
N PRO A 56 5.96 -3.47 4.07
CA PRO A 56 7.29 -2.83 4.15
C PRO A 56 8.31 -3.48 5.09
N LEU A 57 7.91 -3.88 6.30
CA LEU A 57 8.80 -4.55 7.26
C LEU A 57 9.34 -5.91 6.77
N ALA A 58 8.67 -6.55 5.83
CA ALA A 58 8.99 -7.90 5.35
C ALA A 58 9.48 -7.95 3.90
N LYS A 59 9.01 -7.04 3.04
CA LYS A 59 9.29 -7.04 1.60
C LYS A 59 10.76 -6.76 1.28
N ASP A 60 11.14 -6.95 0.02
CA ASP A 60 12.44 -6.54 -0.55
C ASP A 60 13.66 -7.07 0.25
N GLY A 61 13.53 -8.27 0.81
CA GLY A 61 14.58 -8.93 1.59
C GLY A 61 14.70 -8.47 3.05
N CYS A 62 13.83 -7.59 3.55
CA CYS A 62 13.80 -7.20 4.97
C CYS A 62 13.45 -8.37 5.90
N MET A 63 12.64 -9.34 5.43
CA MET A 63 12.42 -10.62 6.08
C MET A 63 13.19 -11.75 5.37
N SER A 64 13.75 -12.67 6.15
CA SER A 64 14.34 -13.92 5.66
C SER A 64 13.68 -15.10 6.34
N THR A 65 13.41 -16.19 5.60
CA THR A 65 12.83 -17.41 6.17
C THR A 65 13.90 -18.49 6.24
N TRP A 66 14.03 -19.16 7.38
CA TRP A 66 15.07 -20.14 7.61
C TRP A 66 14.45 -21.50 7.81
N ILE A 67 15.06 -22.53 7.20
CA ILE A 67 14.68 -23.93 7.41
C ILE A 67 15.89 -24.77 7.77
N LEU A 68 15.73 -25.70 8.72
CA LEU A 68 16.70 -26.75 8.99
C LEU A 68 16.37 -27.97 8.12
N VAL A 69 17.30 -28.33 7.25
CA VAL A 69 17.14 -29.40 6.24
C VAL A 69 18.44 -30.18 6.03
N ASP A 70 18.32 -31.37 5.46
CA ASP A 70 19.48 -32.14 4.96
C ASP A 70 20.01 -31.50 3.67
N ARG A 71 21.32 -31.19 3.63
CA ARG A 71 21.98 -30.57 2.47
C ARG A 71 22.00 -31.44 1.22
N ASN A 72 21.86 -32.75 1.38
CA ASN A 72 21.95 -33.71 0.28
C ASN A 72 20.60 -33.90 -0.45
N MET A 73 19.52 -33.31 0.08
CA MET A 73 18.19 -33.40 -0.49
C MET A 73 17.86 -32.17 -1.34
N PRO A 74 17.30 -32.33 -2.56
CA PRO A 74 16.99 -31.20 -3.42
C PRO A 74 15.82 -30.35 -2.87
N PRO A 75 15.75 -29.05 -3.25
CA PRO A 75 14.61 -28.20 -2.92
C PRO A 75 13.26 -28.84 -3.28
N ASN A 76 12.22 -28.56 -2.50
CA ASN A 76 10.88 -29.14 -2.63
C ASN A 76 10.77 -30.65 -2.35
N GLN A 77 11.88 -31.36 -2.15
CA GLN A 77 11.89 -32.79 -1.79
C GLN A 77 12.53 -33.05 -0.42
N ARG A 78 13.20 -32.04 0.13
CA ARG A 78 13.86 -32.08 1.45
C ARG A 78 12.84 -31.96 2.59
N GLN A 79 13.07 -32.74 3.65
CA GLN A 79 12.28 -32.67 4.87
C GLN A 79 12.64 -31.40 5.66
N ILE A 80 11.63 -30.61 6.03
CA ILE A 80 11.78 -29.44 6.89
C ILE A 80 11.66 -29.91 8.34
N PHE A 81 12.74 -29.78 9.11
CA PHE A 81 12.77 -30.18 10.53
C PHE A 81 12.37 -29.06 11.47
N CYS A 82 12.80 -27.84 11.18
CA CYS A 82 12.41 -26.63 11.89
C CYS A 82 12.40 -25.46 10.92
N SER A 83 11.61 -24.42 11.23
CA SER A 83 11.59 -23.17 10.48
C SER A 83 11.52 -21.96 11.40
N CYS A 84 11.99 -20.80 10.95
CA CYS A 84 11.69 -19.51 11.57
C CYS A 84 11.77 -18.39 10.54
N GLU A 85 11.36 -17.19 10.94
CA GLU A 85 11.49 -15.97 10.16
C GLU A 85 12.38 -14.98 10.91
N THR A 86 13.12 -14.13 10.20
CA THR A 86 13.90 -13.05 10.81
C THR A 86 13.65 -11.75 10.09
N PHE A 87 13.33 -10.71 10.85
CA PHE A 87 13.09 -9.35 10.38
C PHE A 87 14.28 -8.45 10.70
N ARG A 88 14.80 -7.76 9.69
CA ARG A 88 15.81 -6.72 9.87
C ARG A 88 15.18 -5.46 10.44
N LYS A 89 15.61 -5.03 11.63
CA LYS A 89 15.07 -3.85 12.32
C LYS A 89 16.16 -2.81 12.55
N ARG A 90 15.81 -1.55 12.36
CA ARG A 90 16.68 -0.41 12.71
C ARG A 90 16.78 -0.29 14.22
N SER A 91 17.97 0.02 14.71
CA SER A 91 18.24 0.20 16.13
C SER A 91 19.25 1.31 16.35
N LEU A 92 19.27 1.86 17.57
CA LEU A 92 20.30 2.75 18.04
C LEU A 92 21.01 2.14 19.24
N THR A 93 22.33 2.27 19.28
CA THR A 93 23.13 2.04 20.47
C THR A 93 23.56 3.38 21.05
N SER A 94 23.79 3.43 22.36
CA SER A 94 24.37 4.59 23.03
C SER A 94 25.34 4.17 24.13
N ASP A 95 26.51 4.80 24.16
CA ASP A 95 27.47 4.63 25.26
C ASP A 95 27.17 5.53 26.47
N GLU A 96 27.97 5.38 27.54
CA GLU A 96 27.88 6.18 28.78
C GLU A 96 28.01 7.70 28.55
N ARG A 97 28.67 8.11 27.46
CA ARG A 97 28.91 9.51 27.11
C ARG A 97 27.79 10.12 26.27
N GLY A 98 26.81 9.30 25.85
CA GLY A 98 25.75 9.73 24.96
C GLY A 98 26.14 9.75 23.49
N ASN A 99 27.22 9.05 23.09
CA ASN A 99 27.51 8.85 21.67
C ASN A 99 26.51 7.83 21.11
N VAL A 100 25.82 8.19 20.02
CA VAL A 100 24.78 7.36 19.41
C VAL A 100 25.26 6.80 18.09
N GLU A 101 25.08 5.51 17.88
CA GLU A 101 25.37 4.82 16.61
C GLU A 101 24.13 4.09 16.10
N GLU A 102 23.97 4.03 14.78
CA GLU A 102 22.93 3.22 14.16
C GLU A 102 23.41 1.79 13.92
N GLY A 103 22.51 0.84 14.12
CA GLY A 103 22.78 -0.56 13.87
C GLY A 103 21.52 -1.34 13.53
N LEU A 104 21.69 -2.64 13.32
CA LEU A 104 20.62 -3.57 13.00
C LEU A 104 20.38 -4.54 14.16
N VAL A 105 19.12 -4.89 14.38
CA VAL A 105 18.73 -6.02 15.23
C VAL A 105 17.82 -6.95 14.43
N HIS A 106 18.09 -8.25 14.49
CA HIS A 106 17.26 -9.26 13.83
C HIS A 106 16.19 -9.78 14.79
N GLY A 107 14.93 -9.41 14.54
CA GLY A 107 13.78 -9.95 15.26
C GLY A 107 13.43 -11.35 14.74
N VAL A 108 13.55 -12.39 15.56
CA VAL A 108 13.17 -13.76 15.20
C VAL A 108 11.68 -13.97 15.49
N ALA A 109 10.99 -14.57 14.53
CA ALA A 109 9.57 -14.85 14.55
C ALA A 109 9.30 -16.30 14.13
N SER A 110 8.10 -16.80 14.42
CA SER A 110 7.54 -18.04 13.86
C SER A 110 8.45 -19.28 14.02
N VAL A 111 9.14 -19.42 15.16
CA VAL A 111 10.07 -20.53 15.42
C VAL A 111 9.31 -21.84 15.60
N PHE A 112 9.22 -22.65 14.56
CA PHE A 112 8.38 -23.84 14.55
C PHE A 112 9.19 -25.13 14.41
N CYS A 113 8.86 -26.10 15.25
CA CYS A 113 9.29 -27.49 15.14
C CYS A 113 8.02 -28.37 15.05
N PRO A 114 7.82 -29.14 13.96
CA PRO A 114 6.73 -30.10 13.84
C PRO A 114 6.73 -31.09 15.01
N SER A 115 5.54 -31.46 15.48
CA SER A 115 5.32 -32.28 16.69
C SER A 115 6.13 -33.58 16.72
N GLU A 116 6.29 -34.22 15.58
CA GLU A 116 7.03 -35.47 15.39
C GLU A 116 8.55 -35.33 15.60
N TYR A 117 9.09 -34.10 15.56
CA TYR A 117 10.52 -33.79 15.72
C TYR A 117 10.85 -33.10 17.06
N ARG A 118 9.84 -32.73 17.85
CA ARG A 118 10.02 -32.09 19.16
C ARG A 118 10.70 -33.01 20.16
N GLY A 119 11.46 -32.42 21.08
CA GLY A 119 12.25 -33.16 22.08
C GLY A 119 13.45 -33.94 21.52
N ARG A 120 13.67 -33.93 20.19
CA ARG A 120 14.77 -34.64 19.52
C ARG A 120 15.97 -33.73 19.20
N GLY A 121 15.99 -32.50 19.69
CA GLY A 121 17.13 -31.58 19.54
C GLY A 121 17.22 -30.79 18.22
N TYR A 122 16.31 -30.98 17.26
CA TYR A 122 16.30 -30.21 16.01
C TYR A 122 16.06 -28.71 16.23
N GLY A 123 15.14 -28.32 17.13
CA GLY A 123 14.90 -26.91 17.46
C GLY A 123 16.14 -26.23 18.03
N THR A 124 16.81 -26.91 18.98
CA THR A 124 18.11 -26.46 19.52
C THR A 124 19.17 -26.36 18.42
N ARG A 125 19.24 -27.33 17.50
CA ARG A 125 20.16 -27.28 16.36
C ARG A 125 19.87 -26.09 15.45
N HIS A 126 18.61 -25.87 15.10
CA HIS A 126 18.16 -24.77 14.26
C HIS A 126 18.56 -23.41 14.86
N MET A 127 18.23 -23.16 16.13
CA MET A 127 18.56 -21.89 16.80
C MET A 127 20.07 -21.67 16.92
N LYS A 128 20.87 -22.73 17.16
CA LYS A 128 22.33 -22.62 17.20
C LYS A 128 22.93 -22.27 15.85
N GLU A 129 22.44 -22.84 14.75
CA GLU A 129 22.90 -22.44 13.42
C GLU A 129 22.45 -21.01 13.09
N LEU A 130 21.24 -20.63 13.50
CA LEU A 130 20.70 -19.29 13.25
C LEU A 130 21.56 -18.22 13.94
N ALA A 131 21.91 -18.44 15.21
CA ALA A 131 22.78 -17.55 15.98
C ALA A 131 24.14 -17.30 15.30
N LYS A 132 24.69 -18.31 14.61
CA LYS A 132 25.96 -18.14 13.87
C LYS A 132 25.78 -17.26 12.63
N VAL A 133 24.69 -17.46 11.89
CA VAL A 133 24.42 -16.74 10.63
C VAL A 133 24.09 -15.28 10.89
N LEU A 134 23.26 -14.99 11.89
CA LEU A 134 22.73 -13.63 12.14
C LEU A 134 23.80 -12.58 12.48
N ARG A 135 24.99 -12.99 12.97
CA ARG A 135 26.10 -12.05 13.26
C ARG A 135 26.57 -11.29 12.02
N GLY A 136 26.58 -11.95 10.86
CA GLY A 136 27.04 -11.37 9.59
C GLY A 136 25.94 -11.15 8.55
N TRP A 137 24.71 -11.59 8.84
CA TRP A 137 23.60 -11.53 7.90
C TRP A 137 23.20 -10.08 7.64
N GLN A 138 23.05 -9.72 6.36
CA GLN A 138 22.65 -8.38 5.91
C GLN A 138 23.59 -7.26 6.36
N SER A 139 24.87 -7.57 6.56
CA SER A 139 25.88 -6.61 7.01
C SER A 139 26.11 -5.45 6.04
N GLU A 140 25.71 -5.60 4.77
CA GLU A 140 25.70 -4.53 3.77
C GLU A 140 24.73 -3.38 4.11
N TYR A 141 23.81 -3.57 5.06
CA TYR A 141 22.86 -2.55 5.51
C TYR A 141 23.21 -1.94 6.88
N GLY A 142 24.28 -2.38 7.51
CA GLY A 142 24.72 -1.90 8.82
C GLY A 142 25.24 -3.01 9.72
N GLN A 143 25.85 -2.62 10.84
CA GLN A 143 26.36 -3.56 11.82
C GLN A 143 25.21 -4.25 12.56
N SER A 144 25.21 -5.58 12.58
CA SER A 144 24.28 -6.35 13.40
C SER A 144 24.72 -6.31 14.87
N ILE A 145 23.84 -5.77 15.72
CA ILE A 145 24.09 -5.56 17.16
C ILE A 145 23.57 -6.76 17.97
N GLY A 146 22.59 -7.50 17.44
CA GLY A 146 22.02 -8.65 18.10
C GLY A 146 20.74 -9.14 17.47
N SER A 147 20.08 -10.06 18.18
CA SER A 147 18.82 -10.66 17.79
C SER A 147 17.88 -10.74 18.98
N VAL A 148 16.58 -10.53 18.74
CA VAL A 148 15.55 -10.57 19.78
C VAL A 148 14.38 -11.48 19.38
N LEU A 149 13.72 -12.08 20.36
CA LEU A 149 12.50 -12.88 20.19
C LEU A 149 11.63 -12.79 21.43
N TYR A 150 10.40 -13.31 21.36
CA TYR A 150 9.45 -13.36 22.46
C TYR A 150 8.98 -14.80 22.70
N SER A 151 9.56 -15.47 23.69
CA SER A 151 9.30 -16.89 23.97
C SER A 151 7.92 -17.13 24.57
N ASP A 152 7.13 -17.99 23.92
CA ASP A 152 5.87 -18.52 24.45
C ASP A 152 6.02 -19.86 25.19
N ILE A 153 7.27 -20.33 25.39
CA ILE A 153 7.62 -21.55 26.14
C ILE A 153 8.47 -21.24 27.39
N GLY A 154 8.28 -20.07 27.96
CA GLY A 154 8.95 -19.62 29.18
C GLY A 154 10.39 -19.15 28.96
N LYS A 155 11.11 -19.04 30.09
CA LYS A 155 12.42 -18.37 30.18
C LYS A 155 13.62 -19.26 29.85
N GLU A 156 13.46 -20.58 29.90
CA GLU A 156 14.60 -21.51 29.96
C GLU A 156 15.11 -21.93 28.58
N TYR A 157 14.22 -22.27 27.65
CA TYR A 157 14.62 -22.93 26.40
C TYR A 157 15.60 -22.09 25.58
N TYR A 158 15.21 -20.85 25.30
CA TYR A 158 16.00 -19.93 24.48
C TYR A 158 17.27 -19.46 25.19
N ALA A 159 17.24 -19.38 26.53
CA ALA A 159 18.43 -19.07 27.32
C ALA A 159 19.53 -20.12 27.12
N ARG A 160 19.17 -21.41 27.02
CA ARG A 160 20.13 -22.51 26.73
C ARG A 160 20.79 -22.42 25.36
N VAL A 161 20.23 -21.65 24.43
CA VAL A 161 20.78 -21.43 23.08
C VAL A 161 21.26 -19.99 22.86
N GLY A 162 21.35 -19.20 23.93
CA GLY A 162 21.99 -17.87 23.94
C GLY A 162 21.04 -16.68 24.01
N TRP A 163 19.74 -16.86 23.76
CA TRP A 163 18.75 -15.79 23.89
C TRP A 163 18.27 -15.70 25.35
N LEU A 164 18.93 -14.84 26.13
CA LEU A 164 18.65 -14.67 27.55
C LEU A 164 17.35 -13.86 27.77
N PRO A 165 16.51 -14.23 28.74
CA PRO A 165 15.29 -13.49 29.04
C PRO A 165 15.62 -12.08 29.54
N ASN A 166 14.88 -11.09 29.05
CA ASN A 166 14.91 -9.74 29.56
C ASN A 166 14.50 -9.73 31.04
N PRO A 167 15.10 -8.88 31.90
CA PRO A 167 14.80 -8.88 33.33
C PRO A 167 13.33 -8.60 33.66
N THR A 168 12.65 -7.79 32.84
CA THR A 168 11.25 -7.40 33.03
C THR A 168 10.37 -7.86 31.88
N ASN A 169 9.19 -8.38 32.19
CA ASN A 169 8.20 -8.86 31.22
C ASN A 169 6.75 -8.58 31.67
N GLY A 170 6.51 -7.39 32.22
CA GLY A 170 5.21 -6.95 32.68
C GLY A 170 4.33 -6.32 31.59
N HIS A 171 3.03 -6.28 31.87
CA HIS A 171 2.07 -5.46 31.14
C HIS A 171 0.91 -5.05 32.04
N PHE A 172 0.17 -4.02 31.63
CA PHE A 172 -1.10 -3.63 32.21
C PHE A 172 -2.24 -4.15 31.34
N VAL A 173 -3.30 -4.63 31.99
CA VAL A 173 -4.55 -5.05 31.38
C VAL A 173 -5.64 -4.07 31.80
N PHE A 174 -6.37 -3.53 30.83
CA PHE A 174 -7.54 -2.68 31.07
C PHE A 174 -8.78 -3.37 30.52
N PRO A 175 -9.92 -3.32 31.22
CA PRO A 175 -11.15 -3.92 30.72
C PRO A 175 -11.63 -3.20 29.45
N SER A 176 -12.27 -3.95 28.57
CA SER A 176 -13.07 -3.40 27.48
C SER A 176 -14.31 -2.70 28.03
N ILE A 177 -14.56 -1.44 27.67
CA ILE A 177 -15.68 -0.66 28.21
C ILE A 177 -16.38 0.09 27.07
N ALA A 178 -17.66 -0.21 26.86
CA ALA A 178 -18.49 0.54 25.91
C ALA A 178 -18.76 1.95 26.45
N MET A 179 -18.12 2.94 25.85
CA MET A 179 -18.31 4.36 26.14
C MET A 179 -18.11 5.22 24.89
N GLU A 180 -18.55 6.47 24.92
CA GLU A 180 -18.16 7.45 23.92
C GLU A 180 -16.67 7.81 24.05
N ASN A 181 -16.04 8.14 22.93
CA ASN A 181 -14.66 8.59 22.95
C ASN A 181 -14.52 9.88 23.78
N PRO A 182 -13.54 9.96 24.71
CA PRO A 182 -13.34 11.17 25.49
C PRO A 182 -13.11 12.39 24.61
N ALA A 183 -13.76 13.52 24.92
CA ALA A 183 -13.63 14.75 24.14
C ALA A 183 -12.18 15.29 24.06
N LEU A 184 -11.32 14.91 25.02
CA LEU A 184 -9.90 15.26 25.04
C LEU A 184 -9.05 14.41 24.09
N ALA A 185 -9.56 13.28 23.60
CA ALA A 185 -8.84 12.35 22.75
C ALA A 185 -9.30 12.48 21.29
N GLN A 186 -8.36 12.74 20.40
CA GLN A 186 -8.55 12.67 18.96
C GLN A 186 -8.08 11.30 18.46
N LEU A 187 -8.87 10.64 17.63
CA LEU A 187 -8.47 9.37 17.00
C LEU A 187 -7.40 9.62 15.93
N ILE A 188 -6.41 8.74 15.88
CA ILE A 188 -5.31 8.76 14.92
C ILE A 188 -5.71 7.92 13.71
N SER A 189 -5.65 8.52 12.53
CA SER A 189 -5.76 7.86 11.24
C SER A 189 -4.41 7.27 10.79
N GLU A 190 -4.43 6.37 9.81
CA GLU A 190 -3.20 5.78 9.29
C GLU A 190 -2.25 6.82 8.67
N SER A 191 -2.79 7.86 8.01
CA SER A 191 -2.00 8.93 7.38
C SER A 191 -1.19 9.77 8.38
N GLU A 192 -1.55 9.75 9.66
CA GLU A 192 -0.85 10.50 10.71
C GLU A 192 0.30 9.71 11.34
N LEU A 193 0.36 8.38 11.13
CA LEU A 193 1.34 7.52 11.78
C LEU A 193 2.77 7.87 11.41
N GLU A 194 3.05 8.22 10.16
CA GLU A 194 4.40 8.54 9.72
C GLU A 194 4.96 9.76 10.47
N ALA A 195 4.16 10.82 10.59
CA ALA A 195 4.55 12.03 11.31
C ALA A 195 4.77 11.75 12.81
N LEU A 196 3.93 10.91 13.42
CA LEU A 196 4.06 10.52 14.82
C LEU A 196 5.29 9.64 15.07
N CYS A 197 5.56 8.65 14.22
CA CYS A 197 6.76 7.81 14.29
C CYS A 197 8.04 8.66 14.14
N ARG A 198 8.07 9.63 13.22
CA ARG A 198 9.22 10.55 13.07
C ARG A 198 9.43 11.41 14.32
N ARG A 199 8.34 11.89 14.95
CA ARG A 199 8.42 12.65 16.21
C ARG A 199 8.91 11.79 17.36
N ASP A 200 8.43 10.56 17.50
CA ASP A 200 8.90 9.60 18.49
C ASP A 200 10.40 9.28 18.28
N GLU A 201 10.81 8.96 17.06
CA GLU A 201 12.22 8.70 16.72
C GLU A 201 13.13 9.88 17.10
N ALA A 202 12.72 11.12 16.83
CA ALA A 202 13.47 12.30 17.22
C ALA A 202 13.65 12.42 18.74
N MET A 203 12.60 12.12 19.53
CA MET A 203 12.68 12.10 20.99
C MET A 203 13.57 10.97 21.51
N ILE A 204 13.48 9.78 20.91
CA ILE A 204 14.34 8.64 21.23
C ILE A 204 15.80 8.99 20.97
N ARG A 205 16.14 9.55 19.81
CA ARG A 205 17.51 9.96 19.47
C ARG A 205 18.06 10.98 20.46
N LYS A 206 17.26 11.99 20.80
CA LYS A 206 17.66 13.01 21.81
C LYS A 206 17.94 12.37 23.17
N ALA A 207 17.12 11.42 23.60
CA ALA A 207 17.30 10.76 24.89
C ALA A 207 18.47 9.75 24.89
N MET A 208 18.69 9.07 23.78
CA MET A 208 19.87 8.22 23.57
C MET A 208 21.15 9.05 23.51
N ALA A 209 21.10 10.31 23.06
CA ALA A 209 22.25 11.22 23.08
C ALA A 209 22.56 11.81 24.47
N THR A 210 21.75 11.52 25.49
CA THR A 210 21.98 12.00 26.86
C THR A 210 22.94 11.05 27.60
N PRO A 211 24.02 11.54 28.24
CA PRO A 211 24.92 10.72 29.05
C PRO A 211 24.18 9.90 30.12
N SER A 212 24.72 8.72 30.44
CA SER A 212 24.09 7.75 31.35
C SER A 212 25.14 7.01 32.17
N THR A 213 24.77 6.54 33.37
CA THR A 213 25.60 5.64 34.18
C THR A 213 25.66 4.22 33.64
N ILE A 214 24.81 3.90 32.67
CA ILE A 214 24.77 2.59 32.01
C ILE A 214 25.74 2.57 30.83
N ARG A 215 26.67 1.61 30.86
CA ARG A 215 27.79 1.49 29.91
C ARG A 215 27.35 1.47 28.45
N LYS A 216 26.29 0.71 28.13
CA LYS A 216 25.74 0.61 26.78
C LYS A 216 24.23 0.39 26.82
N ARG A 217 23.49 1.17 26.03
CA ARG A 217 22.04 1.06 25.85
C ARG A 217 21.73 0.69 24.41
N VAL A 218 20.61 0.02 24.19
CA VAL A 218 20.08 -0.31 22.87
C VAL A 218 18.58 -0.07 22.81
N VAL A 219 18.11 0.51 21.71
CA VAL A 219 16.70 0.68 21.39
C VAL A 219 16.46 0.21 19.98
N ILE A 220 15.38 -0.53 19.76
CA ILE A 220 14.90 -0.86 18.41
C ILE A 220 13.87 0.22 18.07
N LEU A 221 13.99 0.84 16.90
CA LEU A 221 13.22 2.03 16.57
C LEU A 221 11.75 1.69 16.24
N PRO A 222 10.76 2.38 16.84
CA PRO A 222 9.33 2.23 16.55
C PRO A 222 8.96 2.99 15.27
N ASP A 223 9.53 2.59 14.13
CA ASP A 223 9.26 3.23 12.84
C ASP A 223 7.89 2.84 12.25
N LEU A 224 7.55 3.50 11.13
CA LEU A 224 6.28 3.29 10.45
C LEU A 224 6.12 1.83 9.98
N ASP A 225 7.19 1.19 9.53
CA ASP A 225 7.15 -0.17 8.99
C ASP A 225 6.72 -1.18 10.07
N HIS A 226 7.18 -0.98 11.31
CA HIS A 226 6.71 -1.76 12.45
C HIS A 226 5.20 -1.60 12.67
N MET A 227 4.71 -0.35 12.71
CA MET A 227 3.29 -0.07 12.96
C MET A 227 2.42 -0.65 11.83
N ILE A 228 2.82 -0.44 10.59
CA ILE A 228 2.10 -0.91 9.41
C ILE A 228 2.06 -2.44 9.36
N TRP A 229 3.12 -3.15 9.75
CA TRP A 229 3.07 -4.61 9.78
C TRP A 229 1.95 -5.16 10.69
N HIS A 230 1.84 -4.63 11.90
CA HIS A 230 0.75 -5.00 12.84
C HIS A 230 -0.62 -4.60 12.32
N ILE A 231 -0.73 -3.39 11.76
CA ILE A 231 -1.98 -2.87 11.20
C ILE A 231 -2.45 -3.67 9.99
N ARG A 232 -1.55 -4.09 9.09
CA ARG A 232 -1.90 -4.91 7.92
C ARG A 232 -2.34 -6.31 8.32
N LYS A 233 -1.70 -6.89 9.34
CA LYS A 233 -2.14 -8.17 9.92
C LYS A 233 -3.56 -8.05 10.50
N GLU A 234 -3.81 -6.98 11.25
CA GLU A 234 -5.16 -6.68 11.74
C GLU A 234 -6.17 -6.47 10.59
N ASP A 235 -5.85 -5.61 9.62
CA ASP A 235 -6.75 -5.27 8.51
C ASP A 235 -7.15 -6.53 7.73
N PHE A 236 -6.21 -7.46 7.53
CA PHE A 236 -6.49 -8.75 6.92
C PHE A 236 -7.50 -9.54 7.76
N ALA A 237 -7.26 -9.75 9.06
CA ALA A 237 -8.20 -10.49 9.91
C ALA A 237 -9.59 -9.82 9.98
N ILE A 238 -9.64 -8.50 10.20
CA ILE A 238 -10.90 -7.76 10.33
C ILE A 238 -11.71 -7.76 9.04
N SER A 239 -11.07 -7.63 7.87
CA SER A 239 -11.78 -7.67 6.60
C SER A 239 -12.49 -8.99 6.36
N HIS A 240 -11.95 -10.10 6.87
CA HIS A 240 -12.57 -11.42 6.76
C HIS A 240 -13.60 -11.70 7.86
N ILE A 241 -13.39 -11.19 9.07
CA ILE A 241 -14.31 -11.40 10.21
C ILE A 241 -15.54 -10.46 10.12
N PHE A 242 -15.33 -9.20 9.73
CA PHE A 242 -16.33 -8.14 9.78
C PHE A 242 -16.65 -7.48 8.42
N GLY A 243 -15.87 -7.75 7.35
CA GLY A 243 -16.12 -7.18 6.03
C GLY A 243 -15.71 -5.71 5.86
N GLY A 244 -14.81 -5.19 6.72
CA GLY A 244 -14.38 -3.78 6.69
C GLY A 244 -12.97 -3.54 7.20
N LYS A 245 -12.62 -2.28 7.47
CA LYS A 245 -11.35 -1.87 8.06
C LYS A 245 -11.61 -1.03 9.32
N ALA A 246 -10.70 -1.10 10.29
CA ALA A 246 -10.75 -0.23 11.44
C ALA A 246 -9.99 1.08 11.17
N GLU A 247 -10.70 2.20 11.07
CA GLU A 247 -10.08 3.50 10.75
C GLU A 247 -9.18 4.04 11.86
N ALA A 248 -9.59 3.83 13.11
CA ALA A 248 -8.82 4.30 14.26
C ALA A 248 -7.62 3.39 14.52
N LYS A 249 -6.42 3.92 14.29
CA LYS A 249 -5.12 3.26 14.54
C LYS A 249 -4.50 3.66 15.87
N GLY A 250 -5.11 4.62 16.57
CA GLY A 250 -4.63 5.14 17.83
C GLY A 250 -5.48 6.29 18.36
N ALA A 251 -5.00 6.93 19.43
CA ALA A 251 -5.55 8.19 19.92
C ALA A 251 -4.43 9.11 20.43
N ILE A 252 -4.62 10.42 20.30
CA ILE A 252 -3.74 11.48 20.79
C ILE A 252 -4.55 12.49 21.62
N ALA A 253 -3.96 12.99 22.70
CA ALA A 253 -4.56 13.99 23.57
C ALA A 253 -3.50 14.97 24.11
N GLY A 254 -3.93 16.17 24.51
CA GLY A 254 -3.07 17.20 25.11
C GLY A 254 -2.54 18.23 24.12
N SER A 255 -1.94 19.29 24.67
CA SER A 255 -1.33 20.39 23.90
C SER A 255 0.07 20.01 23.40
N LEU A 256 0.50 20.58 22.27
CA LEU A 256 1.84 20.40 21.70
C LEU A 256 2.95 20.63 22.76
N GLY A 257 3.90 19.71 22.85
CA GLY A 257 4.96 19.69 23.87
C GLY A 257 4.59 18.94 25.16
N LYS A 258 3.32 18.57 25.33
CA LYS A 258 2.78 17.74 26.43
C LYS A 258 1.80 16.68 25.93
N GLN A 259 1.83 16.35 24.63
CA GLN A 259 0.88 15.39 24.07
C GLN A 259 1.17 13.99 24.60
N VAL A 260 0.11 13.20 24.69
CA VAL A 260 0.18 11.77 24.92
C VAL A 260 -0.53 11.09 23.77
N TRP A 261 0.11 10.10 23.16
CA TRP A 261 -0.54 9.28 22.14
C TRP A 261 -0.26 7.80 22.31
N VAL A 262 -1.19 7.01 21.80
CA VAL A 262 -1.09 5.56 21.70
C VAL A 262 -1.39 5.13 20.28
N VAL A 263 -0.63 4.17 19.77
CA VAL A 263 -0.93 3.42 18.54
C VAL A 263 -1.30 2.01 18.96
N TRP A 264 -2.32 1.43 18.36
CA TRP A 264 -2.82 0.10 18.73
C TRP A 264 -3.07 -0.82 17.53
N ALA A 265 -3.14 -2.11 17.82
CA ALA A 265 -3.65 -3.12 16.90
C ALA A 265 -4.54 -4.15 17.61
N ARG A 266 -5.49 -4.71 16.86
CA ARG A 266 -6.51 -5.65 17.33
C ARG A 266 -6.10 -7.06 16.93
N ARG A 267 -6.20 -8.01 17.86
CA ARG A 267 -5.86 -9.42 17.63
C ARG A 267 -7.02 -10.30 18.05
N TYR A 268 -7.49 -11.12 17.12
CA TYR A 268 -8.62 -12.03 17.30
C TYR A 268 -8.14 -13.47 17.35
N TYR A 269 -7.69 -13.92 18.53
CA TYR A 269 -7.27 -15.30 18.77
C TYR A 269 -8.42 -16.30 18.58
N ARG A 270 -9.66 -15.86 18.85
CA ARG A 270 -10.90 -16.62 18.59
C ARG A 270 -11.89 -15.79 17.79
N HIS A 271 -12.79 -16.45 17.07
CA HIS A 271 -13.80 -15.72 16.32
C HIS A 271 -14.74 -14.98 17.29
N PRO A 272 -15.13 -13.70 17.05
CA PRO A 272 -15.95 -12.91 17.98
C PRO A 272 -17.32 -13.49 18.33
N ASN A 273 -17.79 -14.49 17.58
CA ASN A 273 -19.06 -15.17 17.81
C ASN A 273 -18.91 -16.51 18.57
N GLU A 274 -17.68 -16.94 18.86
CA GLU A 274 -17.41 -18.16 19.61
C GLU A 274 -17.24 -17.84 21.10
N GLU A 275 -17.93 -18.56 21.98
CA GLU A 275 -17.69 -18.51 23.42
C GLU A 275 -16.52 -19.45 23.78
N GLY A 276 -15.63 -19.00 24.67
CA GLY A 276 -14.48 -19.79 25.09
C GLY A 276 -13.81 -19.22 26.34
N GLU A 277 -13.24 -20.09 27.16
CA GLU A 277 -12.62 -19.75 28.45
C GLU A 277 -11.12 -19.37 28.32
N ASP A 278 -10.46 -19.75 27.22
CA ASP A 278 -9.01 -19.57 27.03
C ASP A 278 -8.68 -18.48 25.99
N GLY A 279 -7.86 -17.50 26.39
CA GLY A 279 -7.21 -16.53 25.49
C GLY A 279 -8.16 -15.51 24.85
N GLY A 280 -8.55 -14.48 25.60
CA GLY A 280 -9.41 -13.40 25.09
C GLY A 280 -8.79 -12.62 23.92
N ASN A 281 -9.64 -12.09 23.04
CA ASN A 281 -9.28 -11.19 21.96
C ASN A 281 -8.78 -9.85 22.53
N VAL A 282 -7.69 -9.31 21.99
CA VAL A 282 -6.93 -8.23 22.65
C VAL A 282 -6.78 -7.02 21.73
N LEU A 283 -6.94 -5.82 22.31
CA LEU A 283 -6.41 -4.58 21.74
C LEU A 283 -5.02 -4.33 22.34
N TYR A 284 -3.98 -4.49 21.55
CA TYR A 284 -2.61 -4.22 21.95
C TYR A 284 -2.26 -2.76 21.72
N ILE A 285 -1.82 -2.06 22.75
CA ILE A 285 -1.08 -0.80 22.57
C ILE A 285 0.32 -1.17 22.06
N LEU A 286 0.59 -0.85 20.79
CA LEU A 286 1.87 -1.12 20.12
C LEU A 286 2.96 -0.17 20.61
N ARG A 287 2.59 1.11 20.76
CA ARG A 287 3.45 2.18 21.23
C ARG A 287 2.66 3.21 22.03
N LEU A 288 3.16 3.59 23.19
CA LEU A 288 2.66 4.72 23.97
C LEU A 288 3.77 5.77 24.11
N VAL A 289 3.44 7.02 23.82
CA VAL A 289 4.39 8.13 23.92
C VAL A 289 3.79 9.24 24.77
N VAL A 290 4.61 9.76 25.69
CA VAL A 290 4.33 10.95 26.49
C VAL A 290 5.42 11.97 26.17
N GLU A 291 5.05 13.13 25.62
CA GLU A 291 6.02 14.19 25.36
C GLU A 291 6.64 14.71 26.66
N GLY A 292 7.95 14.84 26.66
CA GLY A 292 8.73 15.24 27.84
C GLY A 292 8.97 14.11 28.85
N ASP A 293 8.63 12.86 28.50
CA ASP A 293 8.98 11.71 29.34
C ASP A 293 10.47 11.36 29.22
N ASP A 294 11.28 11.95 30.10
CA ASP A 294 12.70 11.65 30.21
C ASP A 294 13.00 10.23 30.70
N THR A 295 11.99 9.47 31.19
CA THR A 295 12.16 8.11 31.71
C THR A 295 11.97 7.02 30.66
N ALA A 296 11.21 7.29 29.59
CA ALA A 296 10.90 6.29 28.56
C ALA A 296 12.16 5.67 27.92
N ASN A 297 13.19 6.48 27.73
CA ASN A 297 14.42 6.09 27.03
C ASN A 297 15.64 5.98 27.96
N ARG A 298 15.41 5.85 29.27
CA ARG A 298 16.46 5.71 30.28
C ARG A 298 16.33 4.36 31.00
N PRO A 299 17.46 3.69 31.28
CA PRO A 299 17.47 2.51 32.13
C PRO A 299 16.90 2.83 33.51
N HIS A 300 16.08 1.92 34.02
CA HIS A 300 15.38 2.09 35.30
C HIS A 300 16.18 1.49 36.45
N ASP A 301 16.28 2.19 37.57
CA ASP A 301 16.93 1.72 38.80
C ASP A 301 15.94 1.06 39.79
N GLY A 302 14.66 0.98 39.42
CA GLY A 302 13.60 0.44 40.28
C GLY A 302 12.73 1.51 40.95
N GLN A 303 13.15 2.78 41.00
CA GLN A 303 12.41 3.85 41.68
C GLN A 303 11.50 4.63 40.74
N LEU A 304 10.18 4.56 40.98
CA LEU A 304 9.22 5.33 40.21
C LEU A 304 9.36 6.84 40.49
N PRO A 305 9.40 7.70 39.47
CA PRO A 305 9.55 9.14 39.66
C PRO A 305 8.34 9.70 40.44
N PRO A 306 8.56 10.68 41.34
CA PRO A 306 7.46 11.33 42.05
C PRO A 306 6.59 12.09 41.05
N VAL A 307 5.28 11.89 41.14
CA VAL A 307 4.35 12.63 40.27
C VAL A 307 4.14 14.03 40.83
N THR A 308 4.89 14.99 40.31
CA THR A 308 4.72 16.42 40.59
C THR A 308 3.46 16.97 39.90
N ASP A 309 3.00 18.15 40.32
CA ASP A 309 1.87 18.85 39.67
C ASP A 309 2.17 19.23 38.20
N ALA A 310 3.45 19.17 37.79
CA ALA A 310 3.87 19.47 36.42
C ALA A 310 3.28 18.51 35.37
N TYR A 311 2.83 17.32 35.76
CA TYR A 311 2.32 16.27 34.86
C TYR A 311 0.80 16.06 34.93
N VAL A 312 0.06 16.97 35.55
CA VAL A 312 -1.41 16.84 35.67
C VAL A 312 -2.07 16.80 34.29
N ASP A 313 -1.63 17.65 33.36
CA ASP A 313 -2.14 17.67 31.98
C ASP A 313 -1.88 16.33 31.27
N GLN A 314 -0.67 15.80 31.36
CA GLN A 314 -0.32 14.50 30.78
C GLN A 314 -1.06 13.34 31.45
N ALA A 315 -1.35 13.40 32.75
CA ALA A 315 -2.17 12.39 33.42
C ALA A 315 -3.60 12.36 32.87
N ALA A 316 -4.19 13.54 32.63
CA ALA A 316 -5.51 13.66 32.01
C ALA A 316 -5.50 13.19 30.54
N ALA A 317 -4.48 13.56 29.77
CA ALA A 317 -4.29 13.11 28.39
C ALA A 317 -4.09 11.58 28.31
N LEU A 318 -3.25 11.01 29.18
CA LEU A 318 -3.03 9.56 29.31
C LEU A 318 -4.34 8.83 29.61
N LYS A 319 -5.11 9.34 30.56
CA LYS A 319 -6.43 8.78 30.88
C LYS A 319 -7.34 8.80 29.63
N ALA A 320 -7.40 9.92 28.93
CA ALA A 320 -8.25 10.08 27.76
C ALA A 320 -7.89 9.11 26.62
N VAL A 321 -6.60 8.96 26.29
CA VAL A 321 -6.19 8.05 25.21
C VAL A 321 -6.38 6.57 25.57
N LEU A 322 -6.22 6.20 26.84
CA LEU A 322 -6.49 4.83 27.31
C LEU A 322 -7.98 4.53 27.35
N GLN A 323 -8.83 5.48 27.75
CA GLN A 323 -10.29 5.34 27.65
C GLN A 323 -10.74 5.22 26.20
N ALA A 324 -10.14 5.97 25.26
CA ALA A 324 -10.39 5.79 23.84
C ALA A 324 -10.01 4.36 23.37
N ALA A 325 -8.90 3.80 23.87
CA ALA A 325 -8.54 2.41 23.61
C ALA A 325 -9.55 1.40 24.21
N GLN A 326 -10.08 1.65 25.41
CA GLN A 326 -11.13 0.81 26.03
C GLN A 326 -12.46 0.86 25.24
N ALA A 327 -12.84 2.06 24.78
CA ALA A 327 -14.00 2.27 23.92
C ALA A 327 -13.84 1.56 22.57
N GLU A 328 -12.65 1.67 21.97
CA GLU A 328 -12.35 1.02 20.70
C GLU A 328 -12.31 -0.51 20.85
N ALA A 329 -11.78 -1.03 21.96
CA ALA A 329 -11.84 -2.46 22.28
C ALA A 329 -13.29 -2.96 22.36
N ALA A 330 -14.17 -2.24 23.04
CA ALA A 330 -15.58 -2.61 23.16
C ALA A 330 -16.31 -2.54 21.83
N LYS A 331 -16.09 -1.47 21.05
CA LYS A 331 -16.65 -1.30 19.70
C LYS A 331 -16.32 -2.49 18.79
N TRP A 332 -15.12 -3.03 18.92
CA TRP A 332 -14.62 -4.14 18.11
C TRP A 332 -14.76 -5.52 18.77
N ARG A 333 -15.53 -5.64 19.87
CA ARG A 333 -15.78 -6.92 20.56
C ARG A 333 -14.50 -7.61 21.01
N LEU A 334 -13.53 -6.83 21.49
CA LEU A 334 -12.32 -7.32 22.15
C LEU A 334 -12.57 -7.39 23.66
N ASP A 335 -11.91 -8.33 24.32
CA ASP A 335 -12.13 -8.62 25.74
C ASP A 335 -11.41 -7.60 26.64
N HIS A 336 -10.21 -7.17 26.25
CA HIS A 336 -9.40 -6.22 27.03
C HIS A 336 -8.34 -5.50 26.19
N VAL A 337 -7.75 -4.46 26.78
CA VAL A 337 -6.59 -3.71 26.25
C VAL A 337 -5.33 -4.13 26.99
N GLN A 338 -4.21 -4.30 26.29
CA GLN A 338 -2.89 -4.53 26.89
C GLN A 338 -1.87 -3.44 26.57
N LEU A 339 -1.18 -2.95 27.60
CA LEU A 339 -0.05 -2.01 27.51
C LEU A 339 1.21 -2.66 28.08
N TRP A 340 2.19 -2.95 27.23
CA TRP A 340 3.41 -3.68 27.61
C TRP A 340 4.49 -2.73 28.08
N GLU A 341 5.15 -3.06 29.20
CA GLU A 341 6.33 -2.37 29.75
C GLU A 341 6.32 -0.83 29.58
N PRO A 342 5.27 -0.11 30.02
CA PRO A 342 5.26 1.34 29.90
C PRO A 342 6.35 1.97 30.78
N SER A 343 6.79 3.18 30.41
CA SER A 343 7.84 3.91 31.12
C SER A 343 7.53 4.09 32.62
N PRO A 344 8.56 4.29 33.46
CA PRO A 344 8.36 4.61 34.88
C PRO A 344 7.42 5.81 35.11
N LEU A 345 7.53 6.87 34.31
CA LEU A 345 6.60 8.00 34.39
C LEU A 345 5.16 7.56 34.11
N VAL A 346 4.91 6.81 33.04
CA VAL A 346 3.56 6.32 32.71
C VAL A 346 3.01 5.44 33.83
N GLN A 347 3.83 4.55 34.41
CA GLN A 347 3.43 3.75 35.58
C GLN A 347 3.03 4.61 36.78
N SER A 348 3.75 5.70 37.03
CA SER A 348 3.40 6.67 38.08
C SER A 348 2.12 7.44 37.74
N LEU A 349 1.94 7.87 36.49
CA LEU A 349 0.75 8.62 36.04
C LEU A 349 -0.51 7.75 36.06
N LEU A 350 -0.42 6.47 35.69
CA LEU A 350 -1.54 5.51 35.74
C LEU A 350 -2.20 5.49 37.12
N LYS A 351 -1.41 5.55 38.20
CA LYS A 351 -1.93 5.61 39.58
C LYS A 351 -2.80 6.84 39.86
N LYS A 352 -2.60 7.95 39.14
CA LYS A 352 -3.42 9.18 39.24
C LYS A 352 -4.64 9.18 38.31
N THR A 353 -4.66 8.35 37.27
CA THR A 353 -5.79 8.33 36.31
C THR A 353 -7.09 7.78 36.91
N GLY A 354 -6.97 6.91 37.92
CA GLY A 354 -8.09 6.16 38.49
C GLY A 354 -8.71 5.14 37.54
N LEU A 355 -7.99 4.74 36.48
CA LEU A 355 -8.39 3.63 35.61
C LEU A 355 -8.24 2.30 36.33
N ASP A 356 -9.19 1.40 36.10
CA ASP A 356 -9.10 0.02 36.56
C ASP A 356 -8.09 -0.73 35.68
N ALA A 357 -6.87 -0.89 36.19
CA ALA A 357 -5.75 -1.47 35.45
C ALA A 357 -5.05 -2.52 36.32
N VAL A 358 -4.93 -3.74 35.79
CA VAL A 358 -4.25 -4.84 36.48
C VAL A 358 -2.87 -5.03 35.89
N ARG A 359 -1.83 -4.97 36.73
CA ARG A 359 -0.47 -5.30 36.31
C ARG A 359 -0.26 -6.82 36.36
N VAL A 360 0.23 -7.38 35.27
CA VAL A 360 0.53 -8.81 35.11
C VAL A 360 1.98 -8.99 34.73
N GLU A 361 2.71 -9.84 35.47
CA GLU A 361 4.07 -10.24 35.12
C GLU A 361 4.03 -11.54 34.31
N ARG A 362 4.58 -11.52 33.09
CA ARG A 362 4.61 -12.71 32.23
C ARG A 362 5.72 -13.66 32.68
N GLN A 363 5.35 -14.93 32.90
CA GLN A 363 6.31 -15.99 33.29
C GLN A 363 6.43 -17.11 32.26
N ALA A 364 5.37 -17.36 31.49
CA ALA A 364 5.30 -18.46 30.52
C ALA A 364 5.24 -17.98 29.07
N HIS A 365 4.45 -16.93 28.81
CA HIS A 365 4.15 -16.49 27.45
C HIS A 365 4.76 -15.14 27.13
N SER A 366 5.19 -14.94 25.89
CA SER A 366 5.75 -13.71 25.33
C SER A 366 6.85 -13.10 26.19
N ILE A 367 7.79 -13.96 26.62
CA ILE A 367 8.99 -13.57 27.36
C ILE A 367 9.98 -12.99 26.37
N ALA A 368 10.22 -11.68 26.45
CA ALA A 368 11.22 -11.03 25.63
C ALA A 368 12.60 -11.61 25.95
N SER A 369 13.32 -12.09 24.93
CA SER A 369 14.63 -12.72 25.05
C SER A 369 15.58 -12.18 24.00
N VAL A 370 16.85 -12.03 24.37
CA VAL A 370 17.84 -11.28 23.60
C VAL A 370 19.16 -12.04 23.48
N LEU A 371 19.77 -11.96 22.30
CA LEU A 371 21.13 -12.43 22.00
C LEU A 371 21.91 -11.25 21.44
N TRP A 372 22.81 -10.67 22.22
CA TRP A 372 23.63 -9.53 21.80
C TRP A 372 24.96 -10.00 21.21
N PHE A 373 25.42 -9.34 20.16
CA PHE A 373 26.70 -9.63 19.52
C PHE A 373 27.79 -8.70 20.09
N THR A 374 28.70 -9.25 20.88
CA THR A 374 29.83 -8.54 21.52
C THR A 374 31.15 -8.82 20.81
N GLU A 375 32.11 -7.88 20.88
CA GLU A 375 33.42 -7.98 20.19
C GLU A 375 34.33 -9.09 20.78
N ASN A 376 34.16 -9.45 22.06
CA ASN A 376 35.00 -10.43 22.77
C ASN A 376 34.31 -11.78 23.05
N GLY A 377 33.22 -12.08 22.34
CA GLY A 377 32.38 -13.26 22.63
C GLY A 377 31.35 -13.00 23.73
N ASP A 378 30.35 -13.89 23.81
CA ASP A 378 29.04 -13.76 24.47
C ASP A 378 29.08 -13.64 26.02
N SER A 379 29.99 -12.84 26.57
CA SER A 379 30.06 -12.53 28.00
C SER A 379 28.83 -11.72 28.43
N VAL A 380 28.06 -12.27 29.36
CA VAL A 380 26.83 -11.67 29.91
C VAL A 380 27.11 -10.36 30.64
N ASP A 381 28.33 -10.18 31.17
CA ASP A 381 28.73 -9.00 31.94
C ASP A 381 28.89 -7.72 31.09
N GLU A 382 28.90 -7.84 29.76
CA GLU A 382 29.03 -6.71 28.82
C GLU A 382 27.77 -6.45 27.98
N ALA A 383 26.64 -7.11 28.29
CA ALA A 383 25.40 -6.97 27.54
C ALA A 383 24.79 -5.55 27.64
N PRO A 384 24.34 -4.94 26.52
CA PRO A 384 23.66 -3.65 26.56
C PRO A 384 22.28 -3.76 27.24
N THR A 385 21.86 -2.67 27.88
CA THR A 385 20.51 -2.54 28.41
C THR A 385 19.52 -2.18 27.31
N TRP A 386 18.50 -3.01 27.11
CA TRP A 386 17.41 -2.75 26.16
C TRP A 386 16.35 -1.83 26.75
N VAL A 387 16.07 -0.71 26.07
CA VAL A 387 15.02 0.24 26.43
C VAL A 387 13.85 0.20 25.43
N ASN A 388 12.66 0.64 25.84
CA ASN A 388 11.40 0.58 25.07
C ASN A 388 11.00 -0.84 24.61
N ASN A 389 11.03 -1.84 25.50
CA ASN A 389 10.55 -3.19 25.20
C ASN A 389 9.01 -3.28 25.17
N GLU A 390 8.40 -2.55 24.24
CA GLU A 390 6.96 -2.49 24.04
C GLU A 390 6.49 -3.46 22.93
N ARG A 391 5.17 -3.57 22.75
CA ARG A 391 4.56 -4.61 21.92
C ARG A 391 4.90 -4.52 20.42
N HIS A 392 5.18 -3.34 19.88
CA HIS A 392 5.54 -3.18 18.45
C HIS A 392 6.73 -4.04 18.01
N LEU A 393 7.61 -4.40 18.94
CA LEU A 393 8.81 -5.19 18.68
C LEU A 393 8.55 -6.68 18.48
N ASN A 394 7.38 -7.17 18.88
CA ASN A 394 7.03 -8.58 18.79
C ASN A 394 6.33 -8.87 17.46
N CYS A 395 6.98 -9.62 16.56
CA CYS A 395 6.42 -10.08 15.28
C CYS A 395 5.82 -11.51 15.36
N VAL A 396 5.55 -12.01 16.58
CA VAL A 396 5.12 -13.36 16.97
C VAL A 396 6.23 -14.42 16.87
N SER A 397 6.62 -15.03 17.99
CA SER A 397 7.57 -16.17 18.03
C SER A 397 7.14 -17.19 19.08
N GLU A 398 6.19 -18.05 18.75
CA GLU A 398 5.90 -19.19 19.62
C GLU A 398 6.70 -20.40 19.15
N LEU A 399 7.19 -21.20 20.09
CA LEU A 399 7.58 -22.59 19.85
C LEU A 399 6.44 -23.39 20.47
N ASP A 400 5.75 -24.26 19.74
CA ASP A 400 4.61 -24.99 20.31
C ASP A 400 5.08 -25.91 21.46
N ARG A 401 4.27 -26.00 22.53
CA ARG A 401 4.55 -26.50 23.91
C ARG A 401 5.21 -27.89 24.04
N GLY A 402 5.43 -28.62 22.95
CA GLY A 402 5.93 -30.00 22.96
C GLY A 402 7.44 -30.19 23.15
N ASP A 403 8.24 -29.11 23.25
CA ASP A 403 9.70 -29.22 23.45
C ASP A 403 10.11 -29.35 24.93
N GLN A 404 9.16 -29.24 25.89
CA GLN A 404 9.37 -29.72 27.26
C GLN A 404 8.97 -31.19 27.34
N VAL A 405 9.98 -32.04 27.46
CA VAL A 405 9.82 -33.43 27.92
C VAL A 405 9.05 -33.42 29.24
N ASP A 406 7.98 -34.21 29.31
CA ASP A 406 7.30 -34.60 30.54
C ASP A 406 8.31 -34.99 31.63
N GLN A 407 8.60 -34.06 32.53
CA GLN A 407 9.13 -34.34 33.85
C GLN A 407 8.39 -33.44 34.84
N GLY A 408 7.20 -33.86 35.26
CA GLY A 408 6.56 -33.23 36.43
C GLY A 408 5.03 -33.23 36.52
N TYR A 409 4.28 -33.96 35.70
CA TYR A 409 2.81 -34.04 35.82
C TYR A 409 2.28 -35.38 36.34
N ASP A 410 3.08 -36.11 37.12
CA ASP A 410 2.68 -37.37 37.79
C ASP A 410 2.83 -37.34 39.32
N ALA A 411 2.89 -36.15 39.93
CA ALA A 411 3.06 -36.01 41.37
C ALA A 411 2.06 -35.04 42.03
N PHE A 412 0.79 -35.00 41.61
CA PHE A 412 -0.30 -34.39 42.40
C PHE A 412 -1.68 -34.97 42.03
N LYS A 413 -1.79 -36.29 41.98
CA LYS A 413 -3.08 -37.00 42.06
C LYS A 413 -3.02 -38.06 43.15
N ALA A 414 -2.87 -37.61 44.39
CA ALA A 414 -3.15 -38.43 45.57
C ALA A 414 -3.32 -37.55 46.83
N SER A 415 -4.42 -36.81 46.94
CA SER A 415 -5.05 -36.50 48.24
C SER A 415 -6.42 -35.77 48.11
N GLU A 416 -7.47 -36.50 48.45
CA GLU A 416 -8.63 -36.13 49.29
C GLU A 416 -9.65 -35.02 48.88
N THR A 417 -10.85 -35.53 48.53
CA THR A 417 -12.23 -35.16 48.96
C THR A 417 -12.95 -33.86 48.51
N PRO A 418 -14.26 -33.94 48.14
CA PRO A 418 -15.06 -32.80 47.70
C PRO A 418 -16.06 -32.32 48.77
N PHE A 419 -16.03 -31.05 49.19
CA PHE A 419 -17.20 -30.33 49.73
C PHE A 419 -16.92 -28.83 49.80
N GLN A 420 -17.96 -28.02 49.55
CA GLN A 420 -18.03 -26.54 49.65
C GLN A 420 -17.78 -25.73 48.36
N ALA A 421 -18.76 -25.76 47.45
CA ALA A 421 -18.99 -24.65 46.51
C ALA A 421 -20.50 -24.51 46.23
N THR A 422 -21.29 -24.23 47.26
CA THR A 422 -22.75 -23.99 47.13
C THR A 422 -23.19 -22.72 47.87
N ARG A 423 -22.53 -21.58 47.64
CA ARG A 423 -22.98 -20.31 48.24
C ARG A 423 -22.69 -19.02 47.48
N PHE A 424 -22.53 -19.07 46.15
CA PHE A 424 -22.32 -17.85 45.35
C PHE A 424 -23.27 -17.68 44.15
N LEU A 425 -24.14 -18.65 43.87
CA LEU A 425 -25.02 -18.65 42.70
C LEU A 425 -26.45 -18.13 42.95
N SER A 426 -26.73 -17.48 44.09
CA SER A 426 -28.10 -17.01 44.43
C SER A 426 -28.28 -15.48 44.49
N LEU A 427 -27.28 -14.66 44.14
CA LEU A 427 -27.39 -13.20 44.29
C LEU A 427 -27.31 -12.38 42.99
N VAL A 428 -27.13 -13.00 41.82
CA VAL A 428 -26.96 -12.29 40.54
C VAL A 428 -28.24 -12.28 39.68
N HIS A 429 -29.30 -12.97 40.12
CA HIS A 429 -30.54 -13.08 39.33
C HIS A 429 -31.59 -11.98 39.60
N GLU A 430 -31.34 -11.01 40.49
CA GLU A 430 -32.40 -10.11 40.99
C GLU A 430 -32.18 -8.61 40.73
N LEU A 431 -31.24 -8.20 39.86
CA LEU A 431 -31.00 -6.78 39.56
C LEU A 431 -31.00 -6.39 38.07
N LYS A 432 -31.52 -7.26 37.19
CA LYS A 432 -31.85 -6.91 35.79
C LYS A 432 -33.35 -6.74 35.65
N LEU A 433 -33.91 -5.60 36.06
CA LEU A 433 -35.20 -5.07 35.61
C LEU A 433 -35.48 -3.75 36.34
N ARG A 434 -35.11 -2.62 35.71
CA ARG A 434 -35.80 -1.30 35.76
C ARG A 434 -34.85 -0.19 35.30
N SER A 435 -35.22 0.43 34.18
CA SER A 435 -35.10 1.87 33.85
C SER A 435 -34.58 2.10 32.43
N PHE A 436 -35.48 1.91 31.46
CA PHE A 436 -35.44 2.54 30.15
C PHE A 436 -36.57 3.57 30.16
N LEU A 437 -36.29 4.87 30.00
CA LEU A 437 -37.17 5.87 29.35
C LEU A 437 -36.60 7.30 29.41
N VAL A 438 -36.58 7.92 28.22
CA VAL A 438 -36.68 9.37 27.88
C VAL A 438 -35.43 10.25 28.06
N TYR A 439 -34.89 10.77 26.95
CA TYR A 439 -34.89 12.20 26.59
C TYR A 439 -34.43 12.38 25.13
N GLY A 440 -35.16 13.22 24.38
CA GLY A 440 -34.92 13.52 22.98
C GLY A 440 -34.55 14.98 22.71
N GLN A 441 -34.03 15.18 21.49
CA GLN A 441 -34.05 16.37 20.61
C GLN A 441 -33.35 17.69 20.98
N MET A 442 -32.32 18.00 20.17
CA MET A 442 -31.99 19.25 19.42
C MET A 442 -30.46 19.32 19.31
N ILE A 443 -29.81 19.44 18.14
CA ILE A 443 -29.66 20.68 17.36
C ILE A 443 -29.28 20.36 15.89
N MET A 444 -29.87 21.15 14.98
CA MET A 444 -29.69 21.27 13.53
C MET A 444 -28.24 21.61 13.10
N ALA A 445 -27.67 20.87 12.14
CA ALA A 445 -27.54 21.20 10.72
C ALA A 445 -26.31 22.05 10.34
N THR A 446 -25.28 21.37 9.82
CA THR A 446 -24.33 21.93 8.85
C THR A 446 -24.17 20.88 7.74
N SER A 447 -24.67 21.21 6.54
CA SER A 447 -24.65 20.32 5.38
C SER A 447 -23.25 20.26 4.77
N THR A 448 -22.51 19.18 5.02
CA THR A 448 -21.40 18.73 4.17
C THR A 448 -21.89 17.53 3.36
N GLN A 449 -22.06 17.73 2.05
CA GLN A 449 -22.52 16.71 1.14
C GLN A 449 -21.40 15.68 0.91
N ARG A 450 -21.40 14.59 1.69
CA ARG A 450 -20.59 13.39 1.40
C ARG A 450 -21.18 12.72 0.16
N ILE A 451 -20.45 12.70 -0.95
CA ILE A 451 -20.77 11.83 -2.09
C ILE A 451 -20.40 10.41 -1.66
N GLY A 452 -21.37 9.69 -1.09
CA GLY A 452 -21.20 8.29 -0.73
C GLY A 452 -21.18 7.40 -1.98
N VAL A 453 -20.24 6.47 -2.03
CA VAL A 453 -20.23 5.33 -2.96
C VAL A 453 -21.35 4.35 -2.53
N ASN A 454 -22.60 4.78 -2.69
CA ASN A 454 -23.74 3.87 -2.69
C ASN A 454 -24.09 3.62 -4.15
N THR A 455 -24.39 2.35 -4.48
CA THR A 455 -24.97 1.86 -5.75
C THR A 455 -25.40 2.99 -6.67
N LEU A 456 -24.85 3.08 -7.89
CA LEU A 456 -25.20 4.12 -8.89
C LEU A 456 -26.65 3.94 -9.34
N ALA A 457 -27.59 4.30 -8.48
CA ALA A 457 -29.02 4.27 -8.67
C ALA A 457 -29.52 5.70 -8.49
N GLY A 458 -29.84 6.36 -9.60
CA GLY A 458 -30.52 7.66 -9.58
C GLY A 458 -31.84 7.54 -8.80
N GLY A 459 -32.09 8.47 -7.89
CA GLY A 459 -33.29 8.46 -7.06
C GLY A 459 -34.58 8.66 -7.88
N SER A 460 -35.65 8.00 -7.38
CA SER A 460 -37.07 8.07 -7.76
C SER A 460 -37.58 7.12 -8.86
N GLN A 461 -38.24 6.05 -8.40
CA GLN A 461 -39.27 5.23 -9.06
C GLN A 461 -38.98 4.70 -10.49
N THR A 462 -38.17 3.65 -10.59
CA THR A 462 -38.40 2.51 -11.51
C THR A 462 -37.65 1.29 -10.96
N SER A 463 -38.35 0.40 -10.25
CA SER A 463 -37.77 -0.79 -9.61
C SER A 463 -37.31 -1.89 -10.59
N LEU A 464 -37.06 -1.55 -11.86
CA LEU A 464 -36.73 -2.46 -12.95
C LEU A 464 -35.56 -1.98 -13.84
N ALA A 465 -34.99 -0.79 -13.63
CA ALA A 465 -33.94 -0.30 -14.52
C ALA A 465 -32.55 -0.87 -14.19
N LEU A 466 -31.75 -1.14 -15.22
CA LEU A 466 -30.35 -1.57 -15.08
C LEU A 466 -29.52 -0.55 -14.30
N VAL A 467 -28.69 -1.03 -13.37
CA VAL A 467 -27.76 -0.22 -12.57
C VAL A 467 -26.34 -0.76 -12.66
N PHE A 468 -25.35 0.09 -12.42
CA PHE A 468 -23.96 -0.33 -12.30
C PHE A 468 -23.57 -0.43 -10.82
N LYS A 469 -23.07 -1.60 -10.42
CA LYS A 469 -22.57 -1.83 -9.07
C LYS A 469 -21.04 -1.82 -9.06
N PRO A 470 -20.42 -1.11 -8.12
CA PRO A 470 -18.99 -1.23 -7.92
C PRO A 470 -18.64 -2.64 -7.41
N PHE A 471 -17.50 -3.17 -7.84
CA PHE A 471 -16.93 -4.39 -7.31
C PHE A 471 -15.41 -4.25 -7.17
N ASN A 472 -14.80 -5.11 -6.37
CA ASN A 472 -13.36 -5.07 -6.14
C ASN A 472 -12.66 -5.99 -7.14
N LEU A 473 -11.54 -5.52 -7.68
CA LEU A 473 -10.61 -6.34 -8.44
C LEU A 473 -9.45 -6.79 -7.53
N PRO A 474 -8.70 -7.84 -7.92
CA PRO A 474 -7.44 -8.16 -7.26
C PRO A 474 -6.47 -6.98 -7.28
N LEU A 475 -5.58 -6.88 -6.29
CA LEU A 475 -4.58 -5.80 -6.19
C LEU A 475 -3.62 -5.74 -7.40
N SER A 476 -3.48 -6.84 -8.15
CA SER A 476 -2.73 -6.83 -9.42
C SER A 476 -3.38 -5.95 -10.48
N ASN A 477 -4.71 -5.77 -10.41
CA ASN A 477 -5.54 -5.15 -11.44
C ASN A 477 -6.16 -3.81 -11.01
N GLN A 478 -6.14 -3.51 -9.71
CA GLN A 478 -6.67 -2.28 -9.13
C GLN A 478 -5.79 -1.81 -7.97
N ARG A 479 -5.61 -0.50 -7.89
CA ARG A 479 -4.83 0.16 -6.84
C ARG A 479 -5.67 1.20 -6.13
N GLN A 480 -5.54 1.29 -4.81
CA GLN A 480 -6.07 2.39 -4.01
C GLN A 480 -5.22 3.64 -4.22
N LEU A 481 -5.87 4.76 -4.51
CA LEU A 481 -5.23 6.05 -4.70
C LEU A 481 -5.13 6.79 -3.37
N GLY A 482 -3.93 7.25 -3.03
CA GLY A 482 -3.68 8.05 -1.84
C GLY A 482 -3.96 9.54 -2.04
N ALA A 483 -3.68 10.35 -1.02
CA ALA A 483 -3.84 11.80 -1.08
C ALA A 483 -3.19 12.41 -2.34
N PRO A 484 -3.80 13.43 -2.96
CA PRO A 484 -4.99 14.18 -2.53
C PRO A 484 -6.32 13.54 -2.96
N HIS A 485 -6.33 12.32 -3.51
CA HIS A 485 -7.59 11.63 -3.78
C HIS A 485 -8.35 11.38 -2.47
N PRO A 486 -9.68 11.58 -2.44
CA PRO A 486 -10.53 11.17 -1.34
C PRO A 486 -10.34 9.69 -0.97
N GLU A 487 -10.56 9.36 0.29
CA GLU A 487 -10.48 8.00 0.79
C GLU A 487 -11.45 7.05 0.05
N GLY A 488 -11.00 5.81 -0.19
CA GLY A 488 -11.76 4.80 -0.95
C GLY A 488 -11.68 4.96 -2.47
N THR A 489 -10.91 5.93 -2.97
CA THR A 489 -10.69 6.10 -4.41
C THR A 489 -9.73 5.03 -4.94
N THR A 490 -10.11 4.38 -6.04
CA THR A 490 -9.32 3.34 -6.73
C THR A 490 -9.07 3.67 -8.19
N ILE A 491 -8.00 3.13 -8.77
CA ILE A 491 -7.81 3.09 -10.23
C ILE A 491 -7.63 1.64 -10.70
N PRO A 492 -8.45 1.14 -11.65
CA PRO A 492 -9.73 1.72 -12.05
C PRO A 492 -10.80 1.52 -10.97
N LEU A 493 -11.88 2.31 -10.99
CA LEU A 493 -13.15 1.91 -10.35
C LEU A 493 -13.83 0.86 -11.23
N ALA A 494 -14.02 -0.35 -10.71
CA ALA A 494 -14.63 -1.44 -11.47
C ALA A 494 -16.14 -1.48 -11.25
N LEU A 495 -16.89 -1.54 -12.36
CA LEU A 495 -18.34 -1.48 -12.44
C LEU A 495 -18.87 -2.68 -13.21
N GLN A 496 -19.91 -3.32 -12.67
CA GLN A 496 -20.61 -4.42 -13.33
C GLN A 496 -22.09 -4.06 -13.48
N PRO A 497 -22.71 -4.31 -14.65
CA PRO A 497 -24.13 -4.10 -14.82
C PRO A 497 -24.92 -5.13 -13.99
N PHE A 498 -26.03 -4.69 -13.41
CA PHE A 498 -26.90 -5.51 -12.58
C PHE A 498 -28.36 -5.16 -12.87
N HIS A 499 -29.15 -6.17 -13.23
CA HIS A 499 -30.60 -6.04 -13.38
C HIS A 499 -31.31 -6.48 -12.10
N PRO A 500 -32.08 -5.61 -11.42
CA PRO A 500 -32.81 -6.00 -10.20
C PRO A 500 -33.82 -7.13 -10.41
N GLY A 501 -34.35 -7.29 -11.63
CA GLY A 501 -35.31 -8.35 -12.00
C GLY A 501 -34.69 -9.71 -12.33
N GLY A 502 -33.36 -9.81 -12.44
CA GLY A 502 -32.67 -11.07 -12.80
C GLY A 502 -32.69 -11.44 -14.28
N ASP A 503 -33.17 -10.55 -15.16
CA ASP A 503 -33.16 -10.72 -16.61
C ASP A 503 -31.75 -10.63 -17.22
N ASP A 504 -31.59 -11.20 -18.42
CA ASP A 504 -30.37 -11.09 -19.21
C ASP A 504 -30.07 -9.62 -19.58
N ILE A 505 -28.80 -9.24 -19.45
CA ILE A 505 -28.34 -7.87 -19.70
C ILE A 505 -28.19 -7.67 -21.21
N ASN A 506 -28.98 -6.76 -21.79
CA ASN A 506 -28.85 -6.36 -23.20
C ASN A 506 -28.16 -4.99 -23.36
N LEU A 507 -27.68 -4.72 -24.58
CA LEU A 507 -26.88 -3.53 -24.88
C LEU A 507 -27.68 -2.23 -24.82
N ASP A 508 -28.96 -2.24 -25.20
CA ASP A 508 -29.78 -1.04 -25.24
C ASP A 508 -30.05 -0.52 -23.81
N ASP A 509 -30.31 -1.42 -22.86
CA ASP A 509 -30.46 -1.07 -21.42
C ASP A 509 -29.16 -0.50 -20.83
N VAL A 510 -28.01 -1.06 -21.24
CA VAL A 510 -26.68 -0.54 -20.88
C VAL A 510 -26.50 0.88 -21.43
N ILE A 511 -26.81 1.11 -22.70
CA ILE A 511 -26.71 2.43 -23.34
C ILE A 511 -27.63 3.44 -22.64
N GLU A 512 -28.87 3.06 -22.33
CA GLU A 512 -29.81 3.92 -21.61
C GLU A 512 -29.31 4.24 -20.20
N ALA A 513 -28.77 3.24 -19.48
CA ALA A 513 -28.19 3.46 -18.16
C ALA A 513 -27.00 4.42 -18.19
N ILE A 514 -26.09 4.29 -19.15
CA ILE A 514 -24.96 5.21 -19.34
C ILE A 514 -25.47 6.63 -19.65
N LYS A 515 -26.38 6.78 -20.62
CA LYS A 515 -26.99 8.09 -20.97
C LYS A 515 -27.67 8.72 -19.75
N ARG A 516 -28.38 7.94 -18.94
CA ARG A 516 -29.03 8.41 -17.72
C ARG A 516 -28.02 8.87 -16.69
N LEU A 517 -27.01 8.07 -16.37
CA LEU A 517 -25.98 8.42 -15.38
C LEU A 517 -25.16 9.65 -15.82
N GLN A 518 -24.98 9.82 -17.12
CA GLN A 518 -24.25 10.94 -17.67
C GLN A 518 -25.09 12.23 -17.74
N SER A 519 -26.35 12.15 -18.18
CA SER A 519 -27.25 13.31 -18.21
C SER A 519 -27.69 13.75 -16.80
N GLN A 520 -27.79 12.83 -15.85
CA GLN A 520 -28.06 13.13 -14.44
C GLN A 520 -26.77 13.57 -13.74
N ASN A 521 -26.45 14.87 -13.84
CA ASN A 521 -25.36 15.52 -13.11
C ASN A 521 -23.94 15.04 -13.48
N LYS A 522 -23.74 14.52 -14.70
CA LYS A 522 -22.44 14.04 -15.22
C LYS A 522 -21.76 13.05 -14.27
N LEU A 523 -22.53 12.10 -13.71
CA LEU A 523 -22.03 11.25 -12.64
C LEU A 523 -20.82 10.42 -13.06
N LEU A 524 -20.83 9.84 -14.28
CA LEU A 524 -19.69 9.07 -14.78
C LEU A 524 -18.46 9.95 -15.00
N THR A 525 -18.62 11.15 -15.55
CA THR A 525 -17.53 12.14 -15.63
C THR A 525 -16.96 12.50 -14.26
N LYS A 526 -17.81 12.67 -13.24
CA LYS A 526 -17.33 12.94 -11.86
C LYS A 526 -16.59 11.75 -11.26
N GLN A 527 -17.04 10.53 -11.55
CA GLN A 527 -16.32 9.33 -11.12
C GLN A 527 -14.99 9.19 -11.87
N LEU A 528 -14.93 9.54 -13.16
CA LEU A 528 -13.68 9.62 -13.92
C LEU A 528 -12.72 10.66 -13.33
N ALA A 529 -13.24 11.85 -12.98
CA ALA A 529 -12.48 12.91 -12.33
C ALA A 529 -11.92 12.54 -10.95
N LEU A 530 -12.52 11.53 -10.30
CA LEU A 530 -12.09 11.03 -9.01
C LEU A 530 -11.11 9.86 -9.17
N HIS A 531 -11.51 8.85 -9.92
CA HIS A 531 -10.80 7.56 -10.01
C HIS A 531 -9.75 7.51 -11.12
N GLY A 532 -9.75 8.47 -12.05
CA GLY A 532 -8.91 8.52 -13.24
C GLY A 532 -9.32 7.51 -14.32
N ALA A 533 -9.79 6.32 -13.95
CA ALA A 533 -10.30 5.33 -14.90
C ALA A 533 -11.49 4.54 -14.33
N LEU A 534 -12.44 4.21 -15.20
CA LEU A 534 -13.58 3.32 -14.93
C LEU A 534 -13.44 2.05 -15.76
N LEU A 535 -13.59 0.89 -15.14
CA LEU A 535 -13.72 -0.39 -15.84
C LEU A 535 -15.19 -0.79 -15.85
N PHE A 536 -15.71 -1.14 -17.01
CA PHE A 536 -17.00 -1.80 -17.16
C PHE A 536 -16.78 -3.25 -17.59
N ARG A 537 -17.25 -4.19 -16.77
CA ARG A 537 -17.09 -5.63 -16.99
C ARG A 537 -18.44 -6.32 -17.07
N GLY A 538 -18.54 -7.36 -17.91
CA GLY A 538 -19.77 -8.11 -18.11
C GLY A 538 -20.79 -7.37 -18.99
N LEU A 539 -20.32 -6.52 -19.90
CA LEU A 539 -21.17 -5.85 -20.89
C LEU A 539 -21.46 -6.78 -22.08
N PRO A 540 -22.65 -6.70 -22.69
CA PRO A 540 -23.00 -7.43 -23.91
C PRO A 540 -22.43 -6.72 -25.16
N ILE A 541 -21.10 -6.50 -25.18
CA ILE A 541 -20.37 -5.85 -26.27
C ILE A 541 -19.52 -6.90 -26.98
N HIS A 542 -19.84 -7.19 -28.25
CA HIS A 542 -19.22 -8.27 -28.99
C HIS A 542 -18.38 -7.79 -30.18
N ASN A 543 -18.54 -6.55 -30.61
CA ASN A 543 -17.88 -6.01 -31.81
C ASN A 543 -17.67 -4.48 -31.74
N ALA A 544 -17.02 -3.93 -32.76
CA ALA A 544 -16.71 -2.50 -32.87
C ALA A 544 -17.95 -1.58 -32.87
N ASN A 545 -19.07 -2.01 -33.46
CA ASN A 545 -20.31 -1.22 -33.49
C ASN A 545 -20.98 -1.17 -32.12
N ASP A 546 -20.99 -2.28 -31.38
CA ASP A 546 -21.50 -2.31 -30.00
C ASP A 546 -20.67 -1.38 -29.10
N PHE A 547 -19.34 -1.45 -29.24
CA PHE A 547 -18.42 -0.58 -28.50
C PHE A 547 -18.61 0.90 -28.89
N SER A 548 -18.76 1.20 -30.18
CA SER A 548 -19.06 2.55 -30.66
C SER A 548 -20.34 3.11 -30.01
N LYS A 549 -21.43 2.34 -30.03
CA LYS A 549 -22.70 2.76 -29.39
C LYS A 549 -22.54 3.01 -27.89
N PHE A 550 -21.81 2.15 -27.18
CA PHE A 550 -21.50 2.33 -25.76
C PHE A 550 -20.70 3.60 -25.50
N ALA A 551 -19.61 3.82 -26.24
CA ALA A 551 -18.75 4.98 -26.05
C ALA A 551 -19.49 6.30 -26.34
N HIS A 552 -20.29 6.35 -27.41
CA HIS A 552 -21.14 7.50 -27.74
C HIS A 552 -22.26 7.75 -26.71
N ALA A 553 -22.62 6.78 -25.87
CA ALA A 553 -23.64 6.95 -24.84
C ALA A 553 -23.21 7.95 -23.74
N PHE A 554 -21.91 8.21 -23.58
CA PHE A 554 -21.39 9.25 -22.70
C PHE A 554 -21.64 10.67 -23.22
N GLY A 555 -22.11 10.84 -24.47
CA GLY A 555 -22.48 12.14 -25.02
C GLY A 555 -21.31 13.10 -25.26
N PHE A 556 -20.07 12.65 -25.12
CA PHE A 556 -18.89 13.44 -25.47
C PHE A 556 -18.76 13.62 -26.99
N LYS A 557 -18.07 14.68 -27.42
CA LYS A 557 -17.79 14.94 -28.82
C LYS A 557 -16.61 14.06 -29.28
N PRO A 558 -16.71 13.33 -30.41
CA PRO A 558 -15.56 12.61 -30.97
C PRO A 558 -14.36 13.53 -31.17
N HIS A 559 -13.19 13.10 -30.67
CA HIS A 559 -11.95 13.86 -30.78
C HIS A 559 -11.40 13.78 -32.20
N GLU A 560 -11.02 14.92 -32.76
CA GLU A 560 -10.27 14.96 -34.01
C GLU A 560 -8.77 14.95 -33.74
N ILE A 561 -8.08 13.93 -34.23
CA ILE A 561 -6.63 13.86 -34.13
C ILE A 561 -6.00 14.79 -35.18
N ILE A 562 -5.17 15.72 -34.74
CA ILE A 562 -4.36 16.59 -35.61
C ILE A 562 -2.87 16.33 -35.33
N GLY A 563 -2.03 16.33 -36.36
CA GLY A 563 -0.56 16.26 -36.24
C GLY A 563 0.02 14.88 -35.92
N ILE A 564 -0.63 14.07 -35.08
CA ILE A 564 -0.12 12.74 -34.66
C ILE A 564 -0.89 11.58 -35.31
N VAL A 565 -1.61 11.86 -36.40
CA VAL A 565 -2.47 10.91 -37.09
C VAL A 565 -1.65 9.76 -37.64
N VAL A 566 -1.92 8.56 -37.16
CA VAL A 566 -1.52 7.33 -37.85
C VAL A 566 -2.76 6.83 -38.56
N ASN A 567 -2.72 6.70 -39.89
CA ASN A 567 -3.85 6.18 -40.66
C ASN A 567 -4.21 4.77 -40.18
N ARG A 568 -5.29 4.69 -39.42
CA ARG A 568 -5.85 3.45 -38.89
C ARG A 568 -7.18 3.17 -39.57
N PRO A 569 -7.54 1.90 -39.80
CA PRO A 569 -8.85 1.57 -40.32
C PRO A 569 -9.93 2.00 -39.33
N VAL A 570 -10.96 2.66 -39.84
CA VAL A 570 -12.19 2.95 -39.10
C VAL A 570 -12.99 1.66 -39.04
N LEU A 571 -13.12 1.08 -37.84
CA LEU A 571 -13.82 -0.20 -37.64
C LEU A 571 -15.33 0.00 -37.39
N ALA A 572 -15.68 1.15 -36.81
CA ALA A 572 -17.03 1.65 -36.58
C ALA A 572 -16.94 3.17 -36.33
N PRO A 573 -18.05 3.92 -36.26
CA PRO A 573 -18.01 5.36 -35.95
C PRO A 573 -17.17 5.64 -34.69
N ASN A 574 -16.16 6.50 -34.83
CA ASN A 574 -15.18 6.84 -33.80
C ASN A 574 -14.43 5.64 -33.16
N VAL A 575 -14.26 4.52 -33.87
CA VAL A 575 -13.53 3.34 -33.35
C VAL A 575 -12.41 2.94 -34.29
N SER A 576 -11.21 2.78 -33.73
CA SER A 576 -10.02 2.31 -34.44
C SER A 576 -9.18 1.36 -33.56
N PRO A 577 -8.19 0.61 -34.08
CA PRO A 577 -7.25 -0.13 -33.24
C PRO A 577 -6.41 0.79 -32.32
N ALA A 578 -6.08 0.35 -31.10
CA ALA A 578 -5.34 1.18 -30.12
C ALA A 578 -3.83 1.33 -30.42
N SER A 579 -3.15 0.24 -30.79
CA SER A 579 -1.72 0.25 -31.17
C SER A 579 -1.38 -0.97 -32.00
N GLU A 580 -0.64 -0.78 -33.10
CA GLU A 580 -0.11 -1.84 -33.97
C GLU A 580 1.38 -2.13 -33.70
N ALA A 581 1.94 -1.58 -32.62
CA ALA A 581 3.32 -1.89 -32.24
C ALA A 581 3.48 -3.40 -31.98
N PRO A 582 4.63 -4.01 -32.34
CA PRO A 582 4.87 -5.43 -32.13
C PRO A 582 4.65 -5.87 -30.68
N LYS A 583 4.19 -7.11 -30.49
CA LYS A 583 3.84 -7.69 -29.19
C LYS A 583 4.97 -7.68 -28.16
N GLU A 584 6.22 -7.68 -28.59
CA GLU A 584 7.41 -7.65 -27.74
C GLU A 584 7.74 -6.26 -27.21
N VAL A 585 7.19 -5.21 -27.85
CA VAL A 585 7.48 -3.82 -27.49
C VAL A 585 6.69 -3.42 -26.26
N LEU A 586 7.38 -2.96 -25.22
CA LEU A 586 6.78 -2.26 -24.09
C LEU A 586 6.38 -0.85 -24.51
N ILE A 587 5.13 -0.47 -24.27
CA ILE A 587 4.69 0.93 -24.35
C ILE A 587 4.61 1.45 -22.92
N HIS A 588 5.51 2.37 -22.58
CA HIS A 588 5.56 2.99 -21.27
C HIS A 588 4.31 3.83 -20.99
N SER A 589 4.00 4.04 -19.70
CA SER A 589 2.88 4.87 -19.28
C SER A 589 3.02 6.31 -19.79
N HIS A 590 1.94 6.84 -20.35
CA HIS A 590 1.83 8.21 -20.85
C HIS A 590 0.37 8.66 -20.80
N ASN A 591 0.16 9.97 -20.82
CA ASN A 591 -1.14 10.52 -21.25
C ASN A 591 -1.25 10.39 -22.77
N GLU A 592 -2.46 10.34 -23.33
CA GLU A 592 -2.66 10.32 -24.78
C GLU A 592 -2.35 11.70 -25.36
N SER A 593 -1.59 11.74 -26.44
CA SER A 593 -1.27 12.97 -27.20
C SER A 593 -0.55 14.13 -26.45
N PRO A 594 0.42 13.90 -25.55
CA PRO A 594 1.07 14.95 -24.75
C PRO A 594 1.99 15.88 -25.53
N GLN A 595 2.28 15.55 -26.79
CA GLN A 595 3.12 16.33 -27.69
C GLN A 595 2.38 17.38 -28.53
N VAL A 596 1.04 17.44 -28.45
CA VAL A 596 0.21 18.40 -29.21
C VAL A 596 -0.68 19.22 -28.28
N PRO A 597 -1.11 20.44 -28.69
CA PRO A 597 -1.96 21.29 -27.87
C PRO A 597 -3.36 20.72 -27.64
N HIS A 598 -3.94 20.12 -28.69
CA HIS A 598 -5.28 19.52 -28.65
C HIS A 598 -5.12 18.01 -28.44
N ALA A 599 -5.39 17.55 -27.22
CA ALA A 599 -5.33 16.16 -26.82
C ALA A 599 -6.71 15.73 -26.32
N PRO A 600 -7.11 14.46 -26.50
CA PRO A 600 -8.42 14.02 -26.06
C PRO A 600 -8.51 14.11 -24.52
N GLU A 601 -9.62 14.60 -23.99
CA GLU A 601 -9.88 14.55 -22.55
C GLU A 601 -10.27 13.14 -22.09
N TYR A 602 -10.91 12.34 -22.94
CA TYR A 602 -11.34 10.98 -22.60
C TYR A 602 -10.88 9.93 -23.60
N VAL A 603 -10.38 8.82 -23.07
CA VAL A 603 -9.89 7.67 -23.86
C VAL A 603 -10.67 6.43 -23.47
N PHE A 604 -11.18 5.70 -24.45
CA PHE A 604 -11.90 4.45 -24.25
C PHE A 604 -11.10 3.32 -24.89
N PHE A 605 -10.95 2.20 -24.17
CA PHE A 605 -10.38 0.97 -24.69
C PHE A 605 -11.34 -0.21 -24.52
N TYR A 606 -11.47 -1.03 -25.55
CA TYR A 606 -12.30 -2.24 -25.55
C TYR A 606 -11.45 -3.48 -25.84
N GLY A 607 -11.46 -4.43 -24.90
CA GLY A 607 -10.75 -5.70 -24.98
C GLY A 607 -11.51 -6.74 -25.81
N HIS A 608 -11.52 -6.56 -27.14
CA HIS A 608 -12.20 -7.48 -28.06
C HIS A 608 -11.62 -8.90 -28.01
N LYS A 609 -10.29 -9.01 -27.94
CA LYS A 609 -9.56 -10.26 -27.71
C LYS A 609 -8.39 -10.01 -26.77
N VAL A 610 -8.15 -10.91 -25.82
CA VAL A 610 -7.15 -10.73 -24.77
C VAL A 610 -6.11 -11.85 -24.83
N ALA A 611 -4.84 -11.50 -24.63
CA ALA A 611 -3.76 -12.48 -24.61
C ALA A 611 -3.88 -13.37 -23.35
N SER A 612 -3.46 -14.62 -23.46
CA SER A 612 -3.45 -15.55 -22.32
C SER A 612 -2.42 -15.15 -21.25
N ARG A 613 -1.29 -14.57 -21.67
CA ARG A 613 -0.18 -14.13 -20.83
C ARG A 613 0.38 -12.78 -21.29
N GLY A 614 0.62 -11.88 -20.34
CA GLY A 614 1.07 -10.51 -20.59
C GLY A 614 -0.02 -9.64 -21.21
N GLY A 615 0.39 -8.54 -21.84
CA GLY A 615 -0.51 -7.64 -22.56
C GLY A 615 -1.40 -6.79 -21.67
N GLU A 616 -1.10 -6.73 -20.37
CA GLU A 616 -1.74 -5.84 -19.41
C GLU A 616 -1.62 -4.39 -19.88
N THR A 617 -2.59 -3.58 -19.47
CA THR A 617 -2.51 -2.13 -19.62
C THR A 617 -2.09 -1.54 -18.28
N PRO A 618 -0.83 -1.07 -18.14
CA PRO A 618 -0.42 -0.23 -17.02
C PRO A 618 -1.36 0.95 -16.86
N MET A 619 -1.72 1.28 -15.62
CA MET A 619 -2.48 2.49 -15.28
C MET A 619 -1.82 3.20 -14.11
N SER A 620 -1.59 4.51 -14.24
CA SER A 620 -1.01 5.36 -13.19
C SER A 620 -1.76 6.69 -13.08
N SER A 621 -1.74 7.30 -11.91
CA SER A 621 -2.37 8.59 -11.63
C SER A 621 -1.37 9.74 -11.92
N SER A 622 -1.62 10.53 -12.96
CA SER A 622 -0.91 11.79 -13.26
C SER A 622 -1.00 12.80 -12.13
N LEU A 623 -2.06 12.74 -11.33
CA LEU A 623 -2.25 13.57 -10.16
C LEU A 623 -1.28 13.14 -9.03
N GLU A 624 -1.18 11.83 -8.75
CA GLU A 624 -0.22 11.32 -7.77
C GLU A 624 1.23 11.53 -8.26
N LEU A 625 1.46 11.35 -9.57
CA LEU A 625 2.74 11.63 -10.21
C LEU A 625 3.18 13.08 -9.98
N PHE A 626 2.28 14.05 -10.12
CA PHE A 626 2.57 15.46 -9.82
C PHE A 626 2.99 15.66 -8.37
N HIS A 627 2.21 15.15 -7.42
CA HIS A 627 2.50 15.33 -6.00
C HIS A 627 3.84 14.71 -5.60
N ARG A 628 4.09 13.46 -6.03
CA ARG A 628 5.37 12.79 -5.77
C ARG A 628 6.54 13.49 -6.45
N ALA A 629 6.39 13.90 -7.72
CA ALA A 629 7.44 14.62 -8.42
C ALA A 629 7.73 15.98 -7.78
N ARG A 630 6.73 16.68 -7.24
CA ARG A 630 6.92 17.93 -6.50
C ARG A 630 7.68 17.72 -5.20
N ASP A 631 7.35 16.66 -4.47
CA ASP A 631 7.97 16.40 -3.17
C ASP A 631 9.41 15.85 -3.33
N GLU A 632 9.66 15.07 -4.38
CA GLU A 632 10.96 14.44 -4.62
C GLU A 632 11.89 15.22 -5.57
N MET A 633 11.33 16.05 -6.45
CA MET A 633 12.06 16.85 -7.46
C MET A 633 11.45 18.26 -7.56
N PRO A 634 11.47 19.05 -6.48
CA PRO A 634 10.80 20.36 -6.45
C PRO A 634 11.33 21.33 -7.49
N GLU A 635 12.63 21.33 -7.82
CA GLU A 635 13.17 22.22 -8.85
C GLU A 635 12.63 21.86 -10.24
N PHE A 636 12.50 20.56 -10.56
CA PHE A 636 11.93 20.10 -11.82
C PHE A 636 10.49 20.59 -12.02
N ILE A 637 9.66 20.51 -10.97
CA ILE A 637 8.29 21.00 -11.02
C ILE A 637 8.23 22.53 -11.12
N ALA A 638 9.11 23.25 -10.43
CA ALA A 638 9.20 24.71 -10.53
C ALA A 638 9.57 25.14 -11.96
N GLU A 639 10.58 24.50 -12.56
CA GLU A 639 11.01 24.75 -13.93
C GLU A 639 9.90 24.44 -14.96
N LEU A 640 9.17 23.32 -14.78
CA LEU A 640 8.01 23.01 -15.61
C LEU A 640 6.87 24.03 -15.45
N ALA A 641 6.63 24.54 -14.23
CA ALA A 641 5.60 25.53 -13.97
C ALA A 641 5.95 26.91 -14.57
N GLU A 642 7.23 27.30 -14.52
CA GLU A 642 7.71 28.57 -15.05
C GLU A 642 7.84 28.55 -16.58
N LYS A 643 8.37 27.45 -17.12
CA LYS A 643 8.79 27.38 -18.52
C LYS A 643 7.80 26.61 -19.39
N GLY A 644 7.17 25.57 -18.87
CA GLY A 644 6.40 24.60 -19.65
C GLY A 644 7.30 23.64 -20.43
N LEU A 645 6.71 22.93 -21.39
CA LEU A 645 7.44 22.04 -22.31
C LEU A 645 7.45 22.59 -23.72
N LEU A 646 8.58 22.48 -24.40
CA LEU A 646 8.70 22.72 -25.83
C LEU A 646 8.70 21.36 -26.54
N SER A 647 7.63 21.08 -27.29
CA SER A 647 7.52 19.90 -28.14
C SER A 647 7.85 20.27 -29.58
N ARG A 648 8.94 19.72 -30.11
CA ARG A 648 9.41 19.94 -31.49
C ARG A 648 9.31 18.65 -32.28
N VAL A 649 8.48 18.62 -33.32
CA VAL A 649 8.23 17.43 -34.13
C VAL A 649 8.55 17.69 -35.59
N THR A 650 9.35 16.82 -36.19
CA THR A 650 9.68 16.86 -37.63
C THR A 650 8.73 15.94 -38.39
N TYR A 651 7.99 16.45 -39.36
CA TYR A 651 7.13 15.67 -40.24
C TYR A 651 7.71 15.66 -41.65
N LYS A 652 8.09 14.47 -42.14
CA LYS A 652 8.57 14.29 -43.51
C LYS A 652 7.50 13.68 -44.42
N LYS A 653 7.71 13.79 -45.73
CA LYS A 653 6.87 13.14 -46.74
C LYS A 653 6.81 11.62 -46.55
N GLU A 654 7.97 11.02 -46.30
CA GLU A 654 8.11 9.59 -46.04
C GLU A 654 8.08 9.29 -44.54
N ARG A 655 7.60 8.09 -44.21
CA ARG A 655 7.47 7.64 -42.82
C ARG A 655 8.85 7.42 -42.20
N GLN A 656 9.10 8.05 -41.06
CA GLN A 656 10.42 8.07 -40.42
C GLN A 656 10.67 6.88 -39.46
N TYR A 657 9.61 6.25 -38.93
CA TYR A 657 9.68 5.04 -38.12
C TYR A 657 8.32 4.32 -38.06
N SER A 658 8.30 3.06 -37.64
CA SER A 658 7.06 2.28 -37.51
C SER A 658 6.11 2.92 -36.50
N GLY A 659 4.87 3.18 -36.91
CA GLY A 659 3.87 3.88 -36.09
C GLY A 659 4.00 5.41 -36.05
N GLY A 660 4.96 6.03 -36.74
CA GLY A 660 5.02 7.49 -36.91
C GLY A 660 4.18 8.00 -38.08
N SER A 661 3.77 9.27 -38.04
CA SER A 661 3.00 9.94 -39.10
C SER A 661 3.89 10.51 -40.20
N THR A 662 3.42 10.46 -41.44
CA THR A 662 3.90 11.31 -42.53
C THR A 662 3.28 12.70 -42.45
N LEU A 663 3.87 13.67 -43.15
CA LEU A 663 3.30 15.02 -43.29
C LEU A 663 1.89 15.01 -43.85
N LYS A 664 1.62 14.16 -44.87
CA LYS A 664 0.30 14.05 -45.48
C LYS A 664 -0.73 13.47 -44.50
N GLU A 665 -0.35 12.46 -43.71
CA GLU A 665 -1.23 11.90 -42.67
C GLU A 665 -1.52 12.91 -41.56
N ALA A 666 -0.49 13.64 -41.10
CA ALA A 666 -0.57 14.58 -39.98
C ALA A 666 -1.44 15.82 -40.28
N PHE A 667 -1.30 16.42 -41.47
CA PHE A 667 -1.90 17.73 -41.80
C PHE A 667 -2.47 17.81 -43.23
N GLY A 668 -2.41 16.73 -44.00
CA GLY A 668 -2.73 16.74 -45.44
C GLY A 668 -4.13 16.27 -45.80
N LYS A 669 -5.07 16.19 -44.85
CA LYS A 669 -6.43 15.63 -45.08
C LYS A 669 -7.25 16.35 -46.16
N GLU A 670 -6.99 17.64 -46.37
CA GLU A 670 -7.68 18.49 -47.35
C GLU A 670 -6.93 18.61 -48.69
N ILE A 671 -5.76 17.99 -48.81
CA ILE A 671 -4.98 18.00 -50.04
C ILE A 671 -5.65 17.09 -51.06
N VAL A 672 -5.93 17.64 -52.25
CA VAL A 672 -6.55 16.91 -53.37
C VAL A 672 -5.59 16.80 -54.55
N ASP A 673 -5.85 15.84 -55.42
CA ASP A 673 -5.06 15.64 -56.64
C ASP A 673 -5.18 16.89 -57.54
N GLY A 674 -4.04 17.46 -57.91
CA GLY A 674 -3.96 18.69 -58.70
C GLY A 674 -3.60 19.95 -57.91
N ASP A 675 -3.61 19.93 -56.57
CA ASP A 675 -3.11 21.05 -55.77
C ASP A 675 -1.63 21.32 -56.11
N ASP A 676 -1.29 22.59 -56.38
CA ASP A 676 0.10 23.03 -56.52
C ASP A 676 0.82 23.11 -55.16
N LEU A 677 2.13 23.34 -55.19
CA LEU A 677 2.94 23.35 -53.97
C LEU A 677 2.47 24.43 -52.98
N ALA A 678 2.13 25.62 -53.45
CA ALA A 678 1.68 26.72 -52.60
C ALA A 678 0.36 26.40 -51.90
N THR A 679 -0.59 25.80 -52.64
CA THR A 679 -1.90 25.38 -52.12
C THR A 679 -1.75 24.28 -51.08
N ARG A 680 -0.88 23.29 -51.31
CA ARG A 680 -0.60 22.22 -50.33
C ARG A 680 -0.03 22.78 -49.03
N ARG A 681 0.93 23.70 -49.11
CA ARG A 681 1.52 24.36 -47.94
C ARG A 681 0.47 25.15 -47.18
N PHE A 682 -0.33 25.96 -47.89
CA PHE A 682 -1.42 26.72 -47.27
C PHE A 682 -2.41 25.82 -46.51
N LYS A 683 -2.82 24.69 -47.10
CA LYS A 683 -3.72 23.73 -46.43
C LYS A 683 -3.08 23.11 -45.18
N ILE A 684 -1.80 22.74 -45.25
CA ILE A 684 -1.06 22.20 -44.09
C ILE A 684 -0.95 23.25 -42.98
N GLU A 685 -0.58 24.48 -43.32
CA GLU A 685 -0.47 25.59 -42.37
C GLU A 685 -1.82 25.93 -41.75
N ALA A 686 -2.91 25.89 -42.52
CA ALA A 686 -4.27 26.05 -42.02
C ALA A 686 -4.60 24.97 -40.98
N GLN A 687 -4.24 23.70 -41.20
CA GLN A 687 -4.43 22.65 -40.21
C GLN A 687 -3.61 22.87 -38.93
N ILE A 688 -2.36 23.34 -39.04
CA ILE A 688 -1.55 23.67 -37.87
C ILE A 688 -2.14 24.87 -37.12
N ALA A 689 -2.64 25.88 -37.85
CA ALA A 689 -3.26 27.07 -37.27
C ALA A 689 -4.54 26.76 -36.47
N ARG A 690 -5.23 25.66 -36.79
CA ARG A 690 -6.42 25.20 -36.03
C ARG A 690 -6.13 24.90 -34.57
N TYR A 691 -4.89 24.62 -34.17
CA TYR A 691 -4.56 24.53 -32.75
C TYR A 691 -4.85 25.82 -31.97
N GLY A 692 -4.94 26.99 -32.64
CA GLY A 692 -5.38 28.23 -32.01
C GLY A 692 -4.43 28.78 -30.94
N ARG A 693 -3.15 28.42 -31.01
CA ARG A 693 -2.14 28.70 -29.96
C ARG A 693 -1.29 29.95 -30.17
N GLY A 694 -1.55 30.73 -31.23
CA GLY A 694 -0.83 31.98 -31.52
C GLY A 694 0.70 31.79 -31.49
N ALA A 695 1.39 32.62 -30.71
CA ALA A 695 2.85 32.59 -30.56
C ALA A 695 3.40 31.29 -29.94
N HIS A 696 2.55 30.45 -29.34
CA HIS A 696 2.94 29.18 -28.71
C HIS A 696 2.87 27.99 -29.65
N THR A 697 2.59 28.21 -30.94
CA THR A 697 2.75 27.22 -32.00
C THR A 697 3.39 27.86 -33.21
N SER A 698 4.52 27.32 -33.63
CA SER A 698 5.26 27.78 -34.80
C SER A 698 5.63 26.61 -35.70
N TRP A 699 5.94 26.91 -36.96
CA TRP A 699 6.37 25.90 -37.91
C TRP A 699 7.39 26.45 -38.90
N GLU A 700 8.27 25.58 -39.35
CA GLU A 700 9.34 25.89 -40.30
C GLU A 700 9.38 24.81 -41.38
N TRP A 701 9.31 25.22 -42.65
CA TRP A 701 9.48 24.31 -43.76
C TRP A 701 10.95 23.93 -43.91
N LEU A 702 11.21 22.63 -44.09
CA LEU A 702 12.53 22.15 -44.44
C LEU A 702 12.87 22.50 -45.90
N ASP A 703 14.17 22.58 -46.19
CA ASP A 703 14.68 22.80 -47.53
C ASP A 703 14.12 21.78 -48.54
N ASN A 704 14.00 22.21 -49.80
CA ASN A 704 13.54 21.38 -50.92
C ASN A 704 12.17 20.69 -50.69
N ASP A 705 11.34 21.25 -49.80
CA ASP A 705 10.02 20.70 -49.48
C ASP A 705 10.09 19.27 -48.89
N GLU A 706 11.16 18.92 -48.17
CA GLU A 706 11.30 17.59 -47.57
C GLU A 706 10.28 17.32 -46.44
N GLY A 707 9.78 18.37 -45.81
CA GLY A 707 8.92 18.28 -44.65
C GLY A 707 8.75 19.61 -43.93
N ILE A 708 8.21 19.54 -42.72
CA ILE A 708 7.98 20.69 -41.84
C ILE A 708 8.33 20.31 -40.41
N VAL A 709 8.88 21.27 -39.66
CA VAL A 709 9.10 21.14 -38.22
C VAL A 709 8.04 21.97 -37.52
N VAL A 710 7.20 21.35 -36.70
CA VAL A 710 6.17 22.04 -35.90
C VAL A 710 6.63 22.07 -34.45
N THR A 711 6.55 23.23 -33.82
CA THR A 711 6.97 23.45 -32.44
C THR A 711 5.82 24.00 -31.63
N HIS A 712 5.52 23.36 -30.49
CA HIS A 712 4.50 23.77 -29.55
C HIS A 712 5.11 24.07 -28.18
N ARG A 713 4.71 25.17 -27.54
CA ARG A 713 4.91 25.37 -26.09
C ARG A 713 3.65 24.93 -25.35
N LEU A 714 3.80 23.94 -24.48
CA LEU A 714 2.72 23.16 -23.87
C LEU A 714 2.77 23.20 -22.33
N PRO A 715 1.60 23.26 -21.66
CA PRO A 715 1.51 23.04 -20.23
C PRO A 715 1.65 21.55 -19.89
N ALA A 716 2.77 21.21 -19.26
CA ALA A 716 3.01 19.89 -18.68
C ALA A 716 2.24 19.67 -17.37
N ILE A 717 2.04 20.77 -16.61
CA ILE A 717 1.20 20.78 -15.42
C ILE A 717 -0.13 21.38 -15.84
N ARG A 718 -1.20 20.59 -15.69
CA ARG A 718 -2.59 20.99 -15.98
C ARG A 718 -3.41 20.85 -14.71
N THR A 719 -4.58 21.46 -14.65
CA THR A 719 -5.53 21.24 -13.57
C THR A 719 -6.77 20.50 -14.05
N GLN A 720 -7.25 19.60 -13.22
CA GLN A 720 -8.44 18.80 -13.50
C GLN A 720 -9.70 19.68 -13.45
N PRO A 721 -10.56 19.66 -14.50
CA PRO A 721 -11.80 20.44 -14.52
C PRO A 721 -12.78 20.04 -13.41
N GLY A 722 -13.11 20.99 -12.54
CA GLY A 722 -14.07 20.81 -11.45
C GLY A 722 -13.45 20.59 -10.07
N THR A 723 -12.24 19.99 -9.99
CA THR A 723 -11.49 19.90 -8.71
C THR A 723 -10.33 20.89 -8.61
N ASN A 724 -9.86 21.41 -9.75
CA ASN A 724 -8.67 22.26 -9.88
C ASN A 724 -7.37 21.62 -9.34
N LEU A 725 -7.34 20.30 -9.15
CA LEU A 725 -6.15 19.61 -8.68
C LEU A 725 -5.09 19.53 -9.79
N PRO A 726 -3.82 19.84 -9.49
CA PRO A 726 -2.74 19.80 -10.47
C PRO A 726 -2.34 18.37 -10.83
N THR A 727 -2.10 18.13 -12.11
CA THR A 727 -1.66 16.83 -12.66
C THR A 727 -0.47 17.03 -13.59
N LEU A 728 0.39 16.02 -13.69
CA LEU A 728 1.43 15.96 -14.70
C LEU A 728 0.88 15.27 -15.96
N PHE A 729 0.54 16.08 -16.97
CA PHE A 729 0.13 15.63 -18.29
C PHE A 729 1.36 15.52 -19.20
N THR A 730 1.89 14.31 -19.36
CA THR A 730 3.23 14.14 -19.94
C THR A 730 3.43 12.78 -20.61
N GLY A 731 4.32 12.79 -21.61
CA GLY A 731 4.92 11.60 -22.21
C GLY A 731 6.42 11.48 -21.95
N LEU A 732 6.99 12.31 -21.05
CA LEU A 732 8.43 12.38 -20.80
C LEU A 732 9.00 11.03 -20.34
N ALA A 733 8.31 10.33 -19.45
CA ALA A 733 8.71 8.99 -19.00
C ALA A 733 8.73 7.97 -20.15
N ALA A 734 7.82 8.10 -21.12
CA ALA A 734 7.76 7.21 -22.29
C ALA A 734 8.76 7.56 -23.39
N LEU A 735 9.23 8.80 -23.43
CA LEU A 735 10.25 9.27 -24.38
C LEU A 735 11.67 9.15 -23.80
N TYR A 736 11.81 9.07 -22.49
CA TYR A 736 13.07 8.83 -21.82
C TYR A 736 13.52 7.38 -22.05
N ARG A 737 14.79 7.23 -22.40
CA ARG A 737 15.44 5.95 -22.65
C ARG A 737 16.69 5.90 -21.83
N ASP A 738 16.84 4.84 -21.03
CA ASP A 738 18.14 4.43 -20.54
C ASP A 738 18.83 3.60 -21.64
N PRO A 739 19.87 4.14 -22.31
CA PRO A 739 20.55 3.45 -23.40
C PRO A 739 21.25 2.16 -22.97
N THR A 740 21.37 1.91 -21.65
CA THR A 740 21.93 0.66 -21.11
C THR A 740 20.89 -0.46 -20.97
N VAL A 741 19.59 -0.14 -21.03
CA VAL A 741 18.49 -1.08 -20.72
C VAL A 741 17.61 -1.39 -21.94
N ASP A 742 17.38 -0.42 -22.83
CA ASP A 742 16.57 -0.62 -24.06
C ASP A 742 17.42 -0.28 -25.29
N ASN A 743 17.49 -1.20 -26.26
CA ASN A 743 18.19 -1.03 -27.54
C ASN A 743 17.26 -1.02 -28.77
N ASN A 744 15.96 -0.78 -28.59
CA ASN A 744 15.01 -0.76 -29.69
C ASN A 744 15.33 0.35 -30.73
N PRO A 745 15.53 0.01 -32.02
CA PRO A 745 15.82 0.99 -33.07
C PRO A 745 14.66 1.97 -33.33
N THR A 746 13.42 1.55 -33.07
CA THR A 746 12.22 2.40 -33.26
C THR A 746 12.19 3.55 -32.25
N SER A 747 12.58 3.31 -30.99
CA SER A 747 12.63 4.35 -29.95
C SER A 747 13.73 5.37 -30.24
N ALA A 748 14.89 4.92 -30.74
CA ALA A 748 15.99 5.79 -31.19
C ALA A 748 15.57 6.72 -32.34
N ALA A 749 14.84 6.18 -33.33
CA ALA A 749 14.32 6.97 -34.44
C ALA A 749 13.26 7.98 -33.95
N ARG A 750 12.34 7.57 -33.06
CA ARG A 750 11.32 8.44 -32.48
C ARG A 750 11.91 9.65 -31.74
N LYS A 751 13.00 9.47 -30.98
CA LYS A 751 13.71 10.57 -30.29
C LYS A 751 14.33 11.60 -31.26
N LYS A 752 14.66 11.19 -32.49
CA LYS A 752 15.12 12.13 -33.54
C LYS A 752 13.97 12.90 -34.18
N VAL A 753 12.77 12.32 -34.19
CA VAL A 753 11.56 12.93 -34.77
C VAL A 753 10.88 13.89 -33.79
N THR A 754 10.75 13.49 -32.53
CA THR A 754 10.08 14.25 -31.47
C THR A 754 11.08 14.58 -30.37
N GLN A 755 11.29 15.87 -30.12
CA GLN A 755 12.10 16.40 -29.03
C GLN A 755 11.18 17.06 -28.00
N GLN A 756 11.42 16.79 -26.73
CA GLN A 756 10.78 17.46 -25.60
C GLN A 756 11.87 18.16 -24.78
N LEU A 757 11.75 19.47 -24.65
CA LEU A 757 12.68 20.36 -23.95
C LEU A 757 11.88 21.19 -22.94
N TYR A 758 12.54 21.95 -22.06
CA TYR A 758 11.83 23.02 -21.36
C TYR A 758 11.31 24.06 -22.37
N GLY A 759 10.29 24.81 -21.98
CA GLY A 759 9.63 25.78 -22.87
C GLY A 759 10.53 26.91 -23.39
N ASP A 760 11.69 27.13 -22.78
CA ASP A 760 12.73 28.06 -23.23
C ASP A 760 13.73 27.42 -24.24
N GLY A 761 13.56 26.13 -24.54
CA GLY A 761 14.43 25.35 -25.43
C GLY A 761 15.62 24.68 -24.75
N THR A 762 15.81 24.86 -23.43
CA THR A 762 16.88 24.18 -22.70
C THR A 762 16.57 22.69 -22.49
N PRO A 763 17.58 21.81 -22.48
CA PRO A 763 17.37 20.38 -22.26
C PRO A 763 16.89 20.09 -20.82
N ILE A 764 15.99 19.13 -20.69
CA ILE A 764 15.58 18.61 -19.38
C ILE A 764 16.67 17.66 -18.87
N PRO A 765 17.20 17.85 -17.65
CA PRO A 765 18.19 16.94 -17.06
C PRO A 765 17.72 15.48 -17.05
N GLU A 766 18.62 14.57 -17.45
CA GLU A 766 18.28 13.14 -17.55
C GLU A 766 17.93 12.50 -16.21
N GLU A 767 18.46 13.02 -15.10
CA GLU A 767 18.15 12.53 -13.75
C GLU A 767 16.67 12.68 -13.39
N TYR A 768 16.04 13.79 -13.78
CA TYR A 768 14.61 14.01 -13.56
C TYR A 768 13.76 13.05 -14.40
N LEU A 769 14.17 12.82 -15.65
CA LEU A 769 13.49 11.88 -16.53
C LEU A 769 13.59 10.44 -15.99
N LYS A 770 14.77 10.04 -15.50
CA LYS A 770 15.01 8.74 -14.87
C LYS A 770 14.14 8.55 -13.63
N ARG A 771 14.08 9.56 -12.77
CA ARG A 771 13.26 9.49 -11.55
C ARG A 771 11.76 9.51 -11.87
N LEU A 772 11.33 10.27 -12.88
CA LEU A 772 9.94 10.26 -13.34
C LEU A 772 9.50 8.87 -13.83
N VAL A 773 10.36 8.15 -14.56
CA VAL A 773 10.11 6.75 -14.94
C VAL A 773 9.98 5.85 -13.70
N ALA A 774 10.86 6.02 -12.71
CA ALA A 774 10.81 5.23 -11.48
C ALA A 774 9.50 5.47 -10.71
N ILE A 775 9.13 6.73 -10.45
CA ILE A 775 7.87 7.08 -9.79
C ILE A 775 6.69 6.50 -10.56
N THR A 776 6.65 6.68 -11.88
CA THR A 776 5.57 6.17 -12.73
C THR A 776 5.44 4.64 -12.63
N ASN A 777 6.57 3.91 -12.57
CA ASN A 777 6.57 2.46 -12.39
C ASN A 777 6.17 2.00 -10.98
N GLU A 778 6.47 2.80 -9.95
CA GLU A 778 6.09 2.52 -8.57
C GLU A 778 4.59 2.72 -8.33
N ILE A 779 3.99 3.73 -8.97
CA ILE A 779 2.57 4.09 -8.76
C ILE A 779 1.60 3.37 -9.72
N ARG A 780 2.11 2.65 -10.73
CA ARG A 780 1.24 1.97 -11.71
C ARG A 780 0.63 0.69 -11.15
N VAL A 781 -0.55 0.36 -11.65
CA VAL A 781 -1.15 -0.98 -11.56
C VAL A 781 -1.16 -1.65 -12.93
N LEU A 782 -0.96 -2.98 -12.99
CA LEU A 782 -0.88 -3.72 -14.25
C LEU A 782 -2.21 -4.42 -14.53
N HIS A 783 -3.14 -3.69 -15.13
CA HIS A 783 -4.48 -4.22 -15.34
C HIS A 783 -4.52 -5.31 -16.40
N ARG A 784 -4.87 -6.53 -15.95
CA ARG A 784 -5.10 -7.68 -16.80
C ARG A 784 -6.53 -7.68 -17.34
N TRP A 785 -6.63 -7.65 -18.66
CA TRP A 785 -7.89 -7.65 -19.40
C TRP A 785 -8.66 -8.97 -19.26
N GLU A 786 -9.99 -8.86 -19.17
CA GLU A 786 -10.93 -9.92 -19.55
C GLU A 786 -11.58 -9.55 -20.88
N GLN A 787 -11.90 -10.57 -21.68
CA GLN A 787 -12.56 -10.34 -22.96
C GLN A 787 -13.92 -9.69 -22.72
N GLY A 788 -14.20 -8.60 -23.44
CA GLY A 788 -15.44 -7.82 -23.26
C GLY A 788 -15.31 -6.61 -22.34
N ASP A 789 -14.20 -6.47 -21.61
CA ASP A 789 -13.94 -5.31 -20.76
C ASP A 789 -13.90 -4.01 -21.59
N VAL A 790 -14.46 -2.94 -21.02
CA VAL A 790 -14.30 -1.58 -21.50
C VAL A 790 -13.69 -0.72 -20.41
N LEU A 791 -12.52 -0.12 -20.69
CA LEU A 791 -11.89 0.87 -19.83
C LEU A 791 -12.14 2.27 -20.38
N VAL A 792 -12.48 3.19 -19.50
CA VAL A 792 -12.69 4.62 -19.80
C VAL A 792 -11.76 5.42 -18.92
N TYR A 793 -10.99 6.33 -19.52
CA TYR A 793 -9.98 7.14 -18.82
C TYR A 793 -10.36 8.61 -18.88
N ASP A 794 -10.16 9.31 -17.77
CA ASP A 794 -9.87 10.74 -17.76
C ASP A 794 -8.38 10.90 -18.09
N ASN A 795 -8.10 11.37 -19.30
CA ASN A 795 -6.73 11.48 -19.79
C ASN A 795 -5.92 12.56 -19.03
N ILE A 796 -6.57 13.44 -18.27
CA ILE A 796 -5.92 14.48 -17.47
C ILE A 796 -5.34 13.88 -16.18
N ILE A 797 -6.03 12.89 -15.61
CA ILE A 797 -5.71 12.29 -14.32
C ILE A 797 -5.01 10.95 -14.46
N ALA A 798 -5.27 10.20 -15.53
CA ALA A 798 -4.75 8.85 -15.70
C ALA A 798 -3.83 8.73 -16.91
N GLN A 799 -2.78 7.96 -16.72
CA GLN A 799 -1.87 7.52 -17.76
C GLN A 799 -2.09 6.04 -18.04
N HIS A 800 -1.77 5.63 -19.26
CA HIS A 800 -1.88 4.24 -19.68
C HIS A 800 -0.65 3.81 -20.49
N GLY A 801 -0.45 2.50 -20.61
CA GLY A 801 0.63 1.91 -21.41
C GLY A 801 0.24 0.55 -21.98
N ARG A 802 1.24 -0.26 -22.33
CA ARG A 802 1.03 -1.65 -22.79
C ARG A 802 2.21 -2.53 -22.44
N GLN A 803 2.00 -3.57 -21.65
CA GLN A 803 3.01 -4.61 -21.44
C GLN A 803 3.19 -5.48 -22.69
N PRO A 804 4.38 -6.09 -22.88
CA PRO A 804 4.56 -7.15 -23.86
C PRO A 804 3.64 -8.34 -23.61
N TRP A 805 3.38 -9.17 -24.62
CA TRP A 805 2.59 -10.40 -24.48
C TRP A 805 3.13 -11.59 -25.27
N GLU A 806 2.76 -12.80 -24.82
CA GLU A 806 3.09 -14.07 -25.49
C GLU A 806 1.97 -14.50 -26.46
N GLY A 807 2.29 -15.37 -27.42
CA GLY A 807 1.35 -15.80 -28.47
C GLY A 807 1.46 -14.92 -29.72
N GLU A 808 0.48 -14.94 -30.61
CA GLU A 808 0.51 -14.18 -31.87
C GLU A 808 0.08 -12.71 -31.67
N GLN A 809 0.44 -11.83 -32.60
CA GLN A 809 -0.01 -10.43 -32.57
C GLN A 809 -1.55 -10.34 -32.51
N THR A 810 -2.23 -11.26 -33.21
CA THR A 810 -3.70 -11.37 -33.27
C THR A 810 -4.33 -11.96 -32.01
N ASP A 811 -3.55 -12.36 -31.00
CA ASP A 811 -4.09 -12.86 -29.73
C ASP A 811 -4.52 -11.75 -28.78
N ARG A 812 -4.15 -10.51 -29.08
CA ARG A 812 -4.62 -9.34 -28.35
C ARG A 812 -5.16 -8.30 -29.34
N VAL A 813 -6.44 -8.00 -29.24
CA VAL A 813 -7.12 -6.99 -30.05
C VAL A 813 -7.81 -6.01 -29.12
N VAL A 814 -7.26 -4.80 -29.02
CA VAL A 814 -7.83 -3.68 -28.27
C VAL A 814 -8.22 -2.57 -29.23
N MET A 815 -9.48 -2.18 -29.17
CA MET A 815 -10.02 -1.05 -29.94
C MET A 815 -10.04 0.19 -29.06
N ALA A 816 -9.91 1.36 -29.67
CA ALA A 816 -9.86 2.65 -29.02
C ALA A 816 -10.89 3.62 -29.60
N SER A 817 -11.40 4.50 -28.74
CA SER A 817 -12.26 5.63 -29.11
C SER A 817 -11.84 6.85 -28.29
N LEU A 818 -11.69 8.01 -28.94
CA LEU A 818 -11.17 9.24 -28.33
C LEU A 818 -12.24 10.31 -28.36
N PHE A 819 -12.36 11.06 -27.27
CA PHE A 819 -13.39 12.09 -27.13
C PHE A 819 -12.85 13.37 -26.49
N ASP A 820 -13.38 14.50 -26.94
CA ASP A 820 -13.22 15.80 -26.31
C ASP A 820 -14.20 15.94 -25.15
N GLY A 821 -13.75 16.63 -24.10
CA GLY A 821 -14.57 17.01 -22.95
C GLY A 821 -15.34 18.30 -23.21
N ASP A 822 -16.38 18.53 -22.40
CA ASP A 822 -17.12 19.80 -22.43
C ASP A 822 -16.27 20.99 -21.95
N GLU A 823 -15.22 20.71 -21.17
CA GLU A 823 -14.27 21.66 -20.63
C GLU A 823 -12.85 21.17 -20.89
N VAL A 824 -11.97 22.09 -21.28
CA VAL A 824 -10.53 21.82 -21.37
C VAL A 824 -9.91 21.78 -19.98
N PRO A 825 -8.79 21.05 -19.80
CA PRO A 825 -7.99 21.15 -18.58
C PRO A 825 -7.65 22.61 -18.23
N GLY A 826 -7.67 22.95 -16.95
CA GLY A 826 -7.30 24.29 -16.51
C GLY A 826 -5.78 24.52 -16.54
N ALA A 827 -5.40 25.79 -16.51
CA ALA A 827 -4.00 26.20 -16.44
C ALA A 827 -3.45 26.09 -15.01
N TYR A 828 -2.16 25.75 -14.92
CA TYR A 828 -1.38 25.86 -13.68
C TYR A 828 -0.54 27.14 -13.74
N GLY A 829 -1.05 28.23 -13.18
CA GLY A 829 -0.45 29.57 -13.23
C GLY A 829 -1.14 30.52 -14.21
N GLU A 830 -0.63 31.76 -14.29
CA GLU A 830 -1.26 32.85 -15.04
C GLU A 830 -0.64 33.10 -16.42
N ALA A 831 0.41 32.37 -16.78
CA ALA A 831 1.08 32.57 -18.06
C ALA A 831 0.19 32.16 -19.24
N ASP A 832 0.16 32.97 -20.30
CA ASP A 832 -0.67 32.74 -21.48
C ASP A 832 -0.39 31.38 -22.16
N TRP A 833 0.87 30.95 -22.19
CA TRP A 833 1.24 29.63 -22.72
C TRP A 833 0.70 28.46 -21.88
N ALA A 834 0.32 28.68 -20.63
CA ALA A 834 -0.17 27.61 -19.74
C ALA A 834 -1.64 27.25 -19.98
N GLN A 835 -2.39 28.09 -20.71
CA GLN A 835 -3.79 27.82 -21.05
C GLN A 835 -3.89 26.61 -21.98
N VAL A 836 -4.91 25.77 -21.84
CA VAL A 836 -5.25 24.73 -22.81
C VAL A 836 -6.41 25.23 -23.66
N VAL A 837 -6.42 24.91 -24.95
CA VAL A 837 -7.47 25.34 -25.88
C VAL A 837 -7.93 24.18 -26.74
N GLN A 838 -9.21 24.18 -27.10
CA GLN A 838 -9.75 23.27 -28.11
C GLN A 838 -9.24 23.68 -29.50
N ALA A 839 -9.11 22.70 -30.40
CA ALA A 839 -8.86 23.01 -31.80
C ALA A 839 -10.06 23.72 -32.42
N ILE A 840 -9.79 24.69 -33.29
CA ILE A 840 -10.80 25.40 -34.06
C ILE A 840 -11.40 24.41 -35.07
N GLU A 841 -12.72 24.40 -35.19
CA GLU A 841 -13.42 23.59 -36.20
C GLU A 841 -12.95 24.00 -37.60
N GLY A 842 -12.61 23.00 -38.42
CA GLY A 842 -12.09 23.17 -39.77
C GLY A 842 -13.08 22.66 -40.81
#